data_AF-A0A2J6J440-F1
#
_entry.id   AF-A0A2J6J440-F1
#
_cell.length_a   1.000
_cell.length_b   1.000
_cell.length_c   1.000
_cell.angle_alpha   90.00
_cell.angle_beta   90.00
_cell.angle_gamma   90.00
#
_symmetry.space_group_name_H-M   'P 1'
#
loop_
_entity.id
_entity.type
_entity.pdbx_description
1 polymer ?
#
loop_
_entity_poly.entity_id
_entity_poly.type
_entity_poly.pdbx_seq_one_letter_code
_entity_poly.pdbx_strand_id
1 'polypeptide(L)'
;MGQNSLLIVDQLPAATPALQDLLSRLHKEHGLDIYNCRQRLIGRGRSLLHRGDRSTLESLSPLLRQAGIRHWITAPTKPSFAPAIIRALQPKEDDLTFICQKKQVGFAKGDRGLAILADLSGKLVERSVHQLLSSNAYQGRDNLSHLSTEKIFKTILQGYPVLDLYKLDTDGTIIDAVRVLPSKFDHKGLGDRATLSSRQNLLRVLELWQSYTGQSQIETGFGLFNLPGFTLYKPPQKDPDVLRKNLINLTRFGWLMADLKHSEQPSTQNTEQLDLTASISAALLTQNPALAGSEQLAEAMPIIKQVSEEITATTQEETTQQDARPAPQSRALPAPPPPISSRQWRTRRFWISALGGSLVLASGAFYELKVSLPSVISHGYEMGIIPAGCAALMFWGGFHFLKLKRLVENTPTSKIRSVAMGMVEIKGQAIRQYALVSPISSTPCTWYRLTRFRRDGTRGWVVSSVVSSGSATFLLEDETGRVCIDPQGATIRARTREEGYEGQRSLSFSSSLTNNNAREKWVEEIITEGTLLYVLGFAAVKKEQRESLRNRKVEALRKLKRDRAALDKFDADGDGQISPDEWEAARASAEQEAIHQSLQDRQERRRQEEQIIIGKPGGNRPFIIAETLSETHLTNRFVRYIIPLFCGAALCTGWAISLLIQWLT
;
A
#
# COMPACT_ATOMS: atom_id res chain seq x y z
N MET A 1 0.24 38.54 -19.92
CA MET A 1 0.65 37.20 -19.45
C MET A 1 -0.59 36.32 -19.47
N GLY A 2 -0.70 35.42 -20.44
CA GLY A 2 -1.91 34.63 -20.70
C GLY A 2 -2.35 33.83 -19.48
N GLN A 3 -3.64 33.78 -19.21
CA GLN A 3 -4.19 32.92 -18.16
C GLN A 3 -3.98 31.46 -18.58
N ASN A 4 -3.05 30.76 -17.91
CA ASN A 4 -2.86 29.32 -18.14
C ASN A 4 -4.16 28.57 -17.83
N SER A 5 -4.68 27.86 -18.83
CA SER A 5 -5.84 26.99 -18.67
C SER A 5 -5.43 25.69 -17.94
N LEU A 6 -6.36 25.10 -17.22
CA LEU A 6 -6.16 23.87 -16.46
C LEU A 6 -7.00 22.75 -17.09
N LEU A 7 -6.37 21.59 -17.32
CA LEU A 7 -7.08 20.36 -17.67
C LEU A 7 -7.25 19.51 -16.41
N ILE A 8 -8.48 19.44 -15.92
CA ILE A 8 -8.86 18.68 -14.72
C ILE A 8 -9.60 17.43 -15.16
N VAL A 9 -9.30 16.30 -14.54
CA VAL A 9 -9.89 14.98 -14.86
C VAL A 9 -10.48 14.35 -13.60
N ASP A 10 -11.56 13.60 -13.77
CA ASP A 10 -12.02 12.65 -12.75
C ASP A 10 -11.06 11.46 -12.69
N GLN A 11 -10.67 11.11 -11.46
CA GLN A 11 -9.83 9.96 -11.22
C GLN A 11 -10.64 8.67 -11.27
N LEU A 12 -10.04 7.63 -11.84
CA LEU A 12 -10.57 6.28 -11.88
C LEU A 12 -10.19 5.53 -10.61
N PRO A 13 -11.13 4.80 -9.97
CA PRO A 13 -10.88 4.09 -8.71
C PRO A 13 -9.87 2.95 -8.87
N ALA A 14 -9.75 2.37 -10.06
CA ALA A 14 -8.84 1.28 -10.36
C ALA A 14 -8.25 1.43 -11.77
N ALA A 15 -7.11 0.77 -12.02
CA ALA A 15 -6.51 0.72 -13.34
C ALA A 15 -7.33 -0.21 -14.25
N THR A 16 -7.96 0.34 -15.29
CA THR A 16 -8.61 -0.44 -16.34
C THR A 16 -7.62 -0.75 -17.48
N PRO A 17 -7.80 -1.84 -18.25
CA PRO A 17 -6.94 -2.13 -19.40
C PRO A 17 -6.88 -0.97 -20.42
N ALA A 18 -8.01 -0.27 -20.60
CA ALA A 18 -8.11 0.93 -21.43
C ALA A 18 -7.20 2.08 -20.97
N LEU A 19 -6.92 2.17 -19.65
CA LEU A 19 -6.01 3.18 -19.10
C LEU A 19 -4.57 2.98 -19.61
N GLN A 20 -4.14 1.73 -19.79
CA GLN A 20 -2.77 1.45 -20.21
C GLN A 20 -2.53 1.82 -21.68
N ASP A 21 -3.54 1.61 -22.54
CA ASP A 21 -3.52 2.09 -23.93
C ASP A 21 -3.51 3.63 -23.97
N LEU A 22 -4.39 4.28 -23.21
CA LEU A 22 -4.43 5.75 -23.10
C LEU A 22 -3.10 6.34 -22.65
N LEU A 23 -2.46 5.78 -21.61
CA LEU A 23 -1.17 6.27 -21.13
C LEU A 23 -0.08 6.16 -22.20
N SER A 24 -0.11 5.10 -23.00
CA SER A 24 0.85 4.91 -24.10
C SER A 24 0.66 5.93 -25.23
N ARG A 25 -0.60 6.28 -25.55
CA ARG A 25 -0.94 7.29 -26.57
C ARG A 25 -0.61 8.71 -26.09
N LEU A 26 -0.96 9.05 -24.84
CA LEU A 26 -0.61 10.33 -24.24
C LEU A 26 0.90 10.59 -24.23
N HIS A 27 1.71 9.54 -24.03
CA HIS A 27 3.16 9.64 -24.12
C HIS A 27 3.65 9.85 -25.55
N LYS A 28 3.15 9.06 -26.52
CA LYS A 28 3.59 9.12 -27.93
C LYS A 28 3.16 10.41 -28.63
N GLU A 29 1.91 10.83 -28.44
CA GLU A 29 1.31 11.94 -29.19
C GLU A 29 1.59 13.30 -28.54
N HIS A 30 1.70 13.35 -27.21
CA HIS A 30 1.81 14.61 -26.46
C HIS A 30 3.03 14.68 -25.53
N GLY A 31 3.92 13.68 -25.55
CA GLY A 31 5.17 13.68 -24.78
C GLY A 31 4.98 13.64 -23.26
N LEU A 32 3.79 13.27 -22.77
CA LEU A 32 3.49 13.25 -21.34
C LEU A 32 4.13 12.04 -20.66
N ASP A 33 4.66 12.22 -19.46
CA ASP A 33 5.26 11.11 -18.70
C ASP A 33 4.19 10.11 -18.22
N ILE A 34 4.38 8.83 -18.56
CA ILE A 34 3.44 7.73 -18.29
C ILE A 34 3.21 7.60 -16.78
N TYR A 35 4.27 7.68 -15.99
CA TYR A 35 4.19 7.49 -14.54
C TYR A 35 3.38 8.60 -13.87
N ASN A 36 3.69 9.86 -14.16
CA ASN A 36 2.95 11.01 -13.65
C ASN A 36 1.48 11.03 -14.10
N CYS A 37 1.20 10.67 -15.36
CA CYS A 37 -0.19 10.58 -15.85
C CYS A 37 -0.96 9.50 -15.11
N ARG A 38 -0.35 8.32 -14.90
CA ARG A 38 -0.99 7.24 -14.13
C ARG A 38 -1.31 7.68 -12.70
N GLN A 39 -0.39 8.36 -12.03
CA GLN A 39 -0.62 8.88 -10.67
C GLN A 39 -1.72 9.94 -10.59
N ARG A 40 -1.94 10.70 -11.67
CA ARG A 40 -2.99 11.72 -11.75
C ARG A 40 -4.34 11.14 -12.12
N LEU A 41 -4.37 10.08 -12.92
CA LEU A 41 -5.60 9.43 -13.40
C LEU A 41 -6.15 8.37 -12.45
N ILE A 42 -5.31 7.74 -11.62
CA ILE A 42 -5.77 6.74 -10.64
C ILE A 42 -5.99 7.40 -9.28
N GLY A 43 -7.15 7.16 -8.68
CA GLY A 43 -7.52 7.66 -7.36
C GLY A 43 -9.01 7.90 -7.24
N ARG A 44 -9.40 8.82 -6.36
CA ARG A 44 -10.80 9.19 -6.18
C ARG A 44 -10.92 10.69 -6.03
N GLY A 45 -11.76 11.28 -6.88
CA GLY A 45 -11.98 12.72 -6.93
C GLY A 45 -11.43 13.32 -8.20
N ARG A 46 -10.95 14.57 -8.13
CA ARG A 46 -10.46 15.33 -9.28
C ARG A 46 -8.96 15.56 -9.19
N SER A 47 -8.27 15.49 -10.31
CA SER A 47 -6.83 15.79 -10.40
C SER A 47 -6.52 16.67 -11.59
N LEU A 48 -5.50 17.52 -11.45
CA LEU A 48 -4.93 18.25 -12.56
C LEU A 48 -4.06 17.32 -13.41
N LEU A 49 -4.46 17.09 -14.65
CA LEU A 49 -3.66 16.31 -15.61
C LEU A 49 -2.55 17.17 -16.25
N HIS A 50 -2.89 18.35 -16.78
CA HIS A 50 -1.93 19.21 -17.48
C HIS A 50 -2.29 20.71 -17.38
N ARG A 51 -1.33 21.60 -17.65
CA ARG A 51 -1.55 23.06 -17.75
C ARG A 51 -0.92 23.58 -19.02
N GLY A 52 -1.58 24.51 -19.69
CA GLY A 52 -1.06 25.11 -20.91
C GLY A 52 -2.06 26.03 -21.58
N ASP A 53 -1.77 26.33 -22.84
CA ASP A 53 -2.69 27.05 -23.72
C ASP A 53 -3.93 26.21 -24.01
N ARG A 54 -5.06 26.87 -24.18
CA ARG A 54 -6.35 26.18 -24.36
C ARG A 54 -6.35 25.24 -25.57
N SER A 55 -5.72 25.62 -26.67
CA SER A 55 -5.62 24.79 -27.89
C SER A 55 -4.86 23.48 -27.69
N THR A 56 -3.79 23.48 -26.89
CA THR A 56 -3.03 22.26 -26.60
C THR A 56 -3.82 21.34 -25.69
N LEU A 57 -4.55 21.89 -24.72
CA LEU A 57 -5.42 21.09 -23.84
C LEU A 57 -6.63 20.51 -24.58
N GLU A 58 -7.20 21.26 -25.53
CA GLU A 58 -8.32 20.78 -26.36
C GLU A 58 -7.90 19.58 -27.22
N SER A 59 -6.64 19.51 -27.67
CA SER A 59 -6.12 18.34 -28.39
C SER A 59 -6.10 17.04 -27.57
N LEU A 60 -6.05 17.13 -26.23
CA LEU A 60 -6.07 15.98 -25.31
C LEU A 60 -7.49 15.47 -25.02
N SER A 61 -8.51 16.30 -25.26
CA SER A 61 -9.92 16.00 -24.95
C SER A 61 -10.44 14.74 -25.62
N PRO A 62 -10.22 14.50 -26.94
CA PRO A 62 -10.73 13.30 -27.62
C PRO A 62 -10.19 11.99 -27.03
N LEU A 63 -8.90 11.95 -26.69
CA LEU A 63 -8.28 10.77 -26.07
C LEU A 63 -8.91 10.43 -24.71
N LEU A 64 -9.16 11.46 -23.89
CA LEU A 64 -9.82 11.29 -22.59
C LEU A 64 -11.29 10.86 -22.75
N ARG A 65 -12.03 11.39 -23.73
CA ARG A 65 -13.41 10.95 -24.02
C ARG A 65 -13.45 9.49 -24.47
N GLN A 66 -12.53 9.07 -25.34
CA GLN A 66 -12.46 7.68 -25.82
C GLN A 66 -12.23 6.68 -24.68
N ALA A 67 -11.46 7.08 -23.66
CA ALA A 67 -11.25 6.25 -22.46
C ALA A 67 -12.37 6.37 -21.41
N GLY A 68 -13.44 7.12 -21.68
CA GLY A 68 -14.56 7.33 -20.75
C GLY A 68 -14.22 8.21 -19.54
N ILE A 69 -13.18 9.05 -19.64
CA ILE A 69 -12.72 9.89 -18.53
C ILE A 69 -13.36 11.28 -18.64
N ARG A 70 -14.18 11.61 -17.64
CA ARG A 70 -14.75 12.96 -17.47
C ARG A 70 -13.63 13.96 -17.21
N HIS A 71 -13.67 15.09 -17.93
CA HIS A 71 -12.64 16.11 -17.85
C HIS A 71 -13.18 17.50 -18.18
N TRP A 72 -12.47 18.52 -17.70
CA TRP A 72 -12.82 19.93 -17.85
C TRP A 72 -11.59 20.72 -18.24
N ILE A 73 -11.78 21.69 -19.15
CA ILE A 73 -10.78 22.68 -19.51
C ILE A 73 -11.30 24.03 -19.01
N THR A 74 -10.70 24.54 -17.95
CA THR A 74 -11.17 25.77 -17.31
C THR A 74 -10.01 26.71 -16.98
N ALA A 75 -10.27 28.01 -17.09
CA ALA A 75 -9.38 29.05 -16.58
C ALA A 75 -9.94 29.48 -15.22
N PRO A 76 -9.23 29.17 -14.10
CA PRO A 76 -9.77 29.41 -12.77
C PRO A 76 -10.01 30.90 -12.52
N THR A 77 -11.22 31.24 -12.11
CA THR A 77 -11.58 32.61 -11.74
C THR A 77 -10.95 32.98 -10.40
N LYS A 78 -10.49 34.23 -10.28
CA LYS A 78 -9.96 34.74 -9.01
C LYS A 78 -11.14 35.07 -8.09
N PRO A 79 -11.16 34.59 -6.84
CA PRO A 79 -12.26 34.89 -5.92
C PRO A 79 -12.44 36.39 -5.71
N SER A 80 -13.63 36.91 -5.99
CA SER A 80 -13.94 38.32 -5.77
C SER A 80 -14.29 38.60 -4.31
N PHE A 81 -14.89 37.63 -3.61
CA PHE A 81 -15.21 37.72 -2.19
C PHE A 81 -15.10 36.36 -1.47
N ALA A 82 -14.98 36.43 -0.14
CA ALA A 82 -15.06 35.27 0.73
C ALA A 82 -16.49 35.10 1.30
N PRO A 83 -16.97 33.86 1.51
CA PRO A 83 -18.29 33.63 2.09
C PRO A 83 -18.47 34.30 3.45
N ALA A 84 -19.64 34.90 3.67
CA ALA A 84 -19.92 35.61 4.91
C ALA A 84 -20.30 34.65 6.04
N ILE A 85 -19.75 34.86 7.23
CA ILE A 85 -20.05 34.02 8.39
C ILE A 85 -21.46 34.33 8.89
N ILE A 86 -22.29 33.30 9.00
CA ILE A 86 -23.67 33.43 9.46
C ILE A 86 -23.73 33.65 10.98
N ARG A 87 -24.74 34.42 11.42
CA ARG A 87 -25.13 34.60 12.83
C ARG A 87 -26.43 33.88 13.17
N ALA A 88 -27.38 33.84 12.23
CA ALA A 88 -28.65 33.15 12.38
C ALA A 88 -29.17 32.71 11.01
N LEU A 89 -30.13 31.80 11.01
CA LEU A 89 -30.91 31.43 9.83
C LEU A 89 -32.40 31.63 10.12
N GLN A 90 -33.17 32.01 9.10
CA GLN A 90 -34.61 32.19 9.16
C GLN A 90 -35.24 31.46 7.97
N PRO A 91 -35.73 30.23 8.17
CA PRO A 91 -36.52 29.55 7.15
C PRO A 91 -37.89 30.24 7.02
N LYS A 92 -38.26 30.60 5.79
CA LYS A 92 -39.63 31.04 5.42
C LYS A 92 -40.25 29.99 4.49
N GLU A 93 -41.49 30.17 4.08
CA GLU A 93 -42.17 29.18 3.21
C GLU A 93 -41.47 29.00 1.85
N ASP A 94 -41.03 30.11 1.22
CA ASP A 94 -40.44 30.09 -0.13
C ASP A 94 -38.97 30.51 -0.22
N ASP A 95 -38.37 30.99 0.88
CA ASP A 95 -36.98 31.45 0.92
C ASP A 95 -36.28 31.05 2.22
N LEU A 96 -35.02 30.68 2.12
CA LEU A 96 -34.14 30.45 3.26
C LEU A 96 -33.15 31.61 3.40
N THR A 97 -33.41 32.49 4.37
CA THR A 97 -32.56 33.67 4.60
C THR A 97 -31.50 33.39 5.67
N PHE A 98 -30.23 33.62 5.32
CA PHE A 98 -29.10 33.60 6.25
C PHE A 98 -28.71 35.02 6.66
N ILE A 99 -28.74 35.29 7.97
CA ILE A 99 -28.37 36.58 8.52
C ILE A 99 -26.87 36.57 8.83
N CYS A 100 -26.10 37.42 8.14
CA CYS A 100 -24.67 37.62 8.39
C CYS A 100 -24.42 38.98 9.07
N GLN A 101 -23.18 39.28 9.45
CA GLN A 101 -22.86 40.51 10.20
C GLN A 101 -23.16 41.81 9.43
N LYS A 102 -22.94 41.81 8.11
CA LYS A 102 -23.02 43.02 7.27
C LYS A 102 -24.01 42.88 6.10
N LYS A 103 -24.63 41.72 5.94
CA LYS A 103 -25.55 41.41 4.82
C LYS A 103 -26.48 40.25 5.17
N GLN A 104 -27.53 40.08 4.38
CA GLN A 104 -28.39 38.91 4.42
C GLN A 104 -28.31 38.21 3.06
N VAL A 105 -28.32 36.87 3.07
CA VAL A 105 -28.22 36.06 1.85
C VAL A 105 -29.42 35.12 1.81
N GLY A 106 -30.29 35.27 0.81
CA GLY A 106 -31.47 34.44 0.61
C GLY A 106 -31.27 33.39 -0.47
N PHE A 107 -31.80 32.19 -0.23
CA PHE A 107 -31.90 31.08 -1.18
C PHE A 107 -33.38 30.80 -1.44
N ALA A 108 -33.87 31.24 -2.59
CA ALA A 108 -35.24 31.01 -3.00
C ALA A 108 -35.44 29.55 -3.41
N LYS A 109 -36.68 29.08 -3.32
CA LYS A 109 -37.04 27.72 -3.72
C LYS A 109 -36.71 27.48 -5.19
N GLY A 110 -35.87 26.47 -5.47
CA GLY A 110 -35.43 26.15 -6.84
C GLY A 110 -34.09 26.77 -7.25
N ASP A 111 -33.47 27.61 -6.40
CA ASP A 111 -32.15 28.19 -6.70
C ASP A 111 -31.08 27.11 -6.94
N ARG A 112 -30.11 27.44 -7.80
CA ARG A 112 -28.92 26.62 -8.02
C ARG A 112 -27.92 26.83 -6.89
N GLY A 113 -27.54 25.74 -6.26
CA GLY A 113 -26.69 25.74 -5.08
C GLY A 113 -25.44 24.88 -5.24
N LEU A 114 -24.33 25.33 -4.64
CA LEU A 114 -23.14 24.52 -4.41
C LEU A 114 -22.80 24.53 -2.92
N ALA A 115 -22.78 23.36 -2.30
CA ALA A 115 -22.36 23.18 -0.92
C ALA A 115 -20.98 22.53 -0.85
N ILE A 116 -20.12 23.06 0.01
CA ILE A 116 -18.78 22.52 0.25
C ILE A 116 -18.65 22.20 1.72
N LEU A 117 -18.53 20.91 2.03
CA LEU A 117 -18.33 20.43 3.37
C LEU A 117 -16.87 19.98 3.51
N ALA A 118 -16.09 20.71 4.31
CA ALA A 118 -14.64 20.53 4.38
C ALA A 118 -14.14 20.33 5.82
N ASP A 119 -13.02 19.59 5.95
CA ASP A 119 -12.28 19.44 7.21
C ASP A 119 -10.98 20.26 7.16
N LEU A 120 -10.89 21.30 8.00
CA LEU A 120 -9.69 22.14 8.10
C LEU A 120 -8.57 21.53 8.96
N SER A 121 -8.83 20.41 9.64
CA SER A 121 -7.85 19.77 10.53
C SER A 121 -6.88 18.83 9.80
N GLY A 122 -7.24 18.37 8.60
CA GLY A 122 -6.46 17.39 7.82
C GLY A 122 -6.65 15.94 8.25
N LYS A 123 -7.57 15.65 9.18
CA LYS A 123 -7.88 14.28 9.61
C LYS A 123 -8.49 13.46 8.48
N LEU A 124 -9.32 14.08 7.63
CA LEU A 124 -9.90 13.39 6.47
C LEU A 124 -8.82 12.90 5.52
N VAL A 125 -7.85 13.75 5.19
CA VAL A 125 -6.72 13.41 4.32
C VAL A 125 -5.91 12.27 4.94
N GLU A 126 -5.55 12.39 6.22
CA GLU A 126 -4.79 11.36 6.94
C GLU A 126 -5.51 9.99 6.92
N ARG A 127 -6.81 9.96 7.22
CA ARG A 127 -7.59 8.71 7.14
C ARG A 127 -7.70 8.16 5.74
N SER A 128 -7.84 9.01 4.72
CA SER A 128 -7.92 8.57 3.32
C SER A 128 -6.61 7.93 2.86
N VAL A 129 -5.47 8.51 3.22
CA VAL A 129 -4.13 7.98 2.92
C VAL A 129 -3.92 6.65 3.64
N HIS A 130 -4.27 6.56 4.92
CA HIS A 130 -4.19 5.30 5.67
C HIS A 130 -5.06 4.19 5.08
N GLN A 131 -6.28 4.51 4.62
CA GLN A 131 -7.15 3.55 3.95
C GLN A 131 -6.54 3.08 2.62
N LEU A 132 -5.95 3.98 1.84
CA LEU A 132 -5.27 3.62 0.59
C LEU A 132 -4.05 2.73 0.83
N LEU A 133 -3.21 3.05 1.82
CA LEU A 133 -2.04 2.26 2.18
C LEU A 133 -2.41 0.88 2.71
N SER A 134 -3.41 0.80 3.58
CA SER A 134 -3.89 -0.49 4.11
C SER A 134 -4.52 -1.33 2.99
N SER A 135 -5.35 -0.74 2.13
CA SER A 135 -5.92 -1.44 0.98
C SER A 135 -4.84 -1.99 0.08
N ASN A 136 -3.82 -1.19 -0.24
CA ASN A 136 -2.70 -1.64 -1.06
C ASN A 136 -1.92 -2.79 -0.40
N ALA A 137 -1.76 -2.76 0.93
CA ALA A 137 -1.11 -3.83 1.67
C ALA A 137 -1.86 -5.17 1.60
N TYR A 138 -3.20 -5.16 1.66
CA TYR A 138 -4.02 -6.38 1.70
C TYR A 138 -4.52 -6.85 0.34
N GLN A 139 -4.90 -5.93 -0.54
CA GLN A 139 -5.56 -6.18 -1.83
C GLN A 139 -4.64 -5.93 -3.04
N GLY A 140 -3.42 -5.42 -2.82
CA GLY A 140 -2.46 -5.11 -3.88
C GLY A 140 -2.68 -3.75 -4.54
N ARG A 141 -1.83 -3.43 -5.53
CA ARG A 141 -1.81 -2.09 -6.18
C ARG A 141 -3.02 -1.82 -7.07
N ASP A 142 -3.69 -2.86 -7.56
CA ASP A 142 -4.76 -2.73 -8.56
C ASP A 142 -6.17 -2.66 -7.94
N ASN A 143 -6.31 -3.03 -6.66
CA ASN A 143 -7.57 -2.99 -5.91
C ASN A 143 -7.48 -2.02 -4.73
N LEU A 144 -7.56 -0.72 -5.03
CA LEU A 144 -7.58 0.34 -4.01
C LEU A 144 -9.02 0.57 -3.50
N SER A 145 -9.23 0.38 -2.20
CA SER A 145 -10.47 0.75 -1.52
C SER A 145 -10.38 2.18 -0.98
N HIS A 146 -11.46 2.93 -1.16
CA HIS A 146 -11.60 4.30 -0.66
C HIS A 146 -12.60 4.38 0.49
N LEU A 147 -12.58 5.46 1.28
CA LEU A 147 -13.55 5.69 2.35
C LEU A 147 -14.97 5.84 1.77
N SER A 148 -15.97 5.10 2.28
CA SER A 148 -17.37 5.31 1.89
C SER A 148 -17.82 6.75 2.19
N THR A 149 -18.82 7.25 1.46
CA THR A 149 -19.35 8.61 1.61
C THR A 149 -19.75 8.89 3.06
N GLU A 150 -20.43 7.95 3.72
CA GLU A 150 -20.77 8.05 5.15
C GLU A 150 -19.55 8.23 6.06
N LYS A 151 -18.46 7.48 5.81
CA LYS A 151 -17.21 7.59 6.57
C LYS A 151 -16.54 8.94 6.34
N ILE A 152 -16.65 9.53 5.15
CA ILE A 152 -16.16 10.88 4.84
C ILE A 152 -16.90 11.91 5.70
N PHE A 153 -18.23 11.93 5.66
CA PHE A 153 -19.05 12.83 6.48
C PHE A 153 -18.73 12.71 7.97
N LYS A 154 -18.70 11.48 8.49
CA LYS A 154 -18.35 11.22 9.90
C LYS A 154 -16.96 11.74 10.26
N THR A 155 -15.99 11.58 9.36
CA THR A 155 -14.61 12.04 9.59
C THR A 155 -14.51 13.56 9.57
N ILE A 156 -15.21 14.23 8.65
CA ILE A 156 -15.24 15.69 8.57
C ILE A 156 -15.78 16.29 9.87
N LEU A 157 -16.89 15.74 10.38
CA LEU A 157 -17.49 16.21 11.64
C LEU A 157 -16.55 16.04 12.85
N GLN A 158 -15.75 14.97 12.89
CA GLN A 158 -14.77 14.72 13.96
C GLN A 158 -13.54 15.65 13.92
N GLY A 159 -13.34 16.37 12.82
CA GLY A 159 -12.26 17.34 12.62
C GLY A 159 -12.66 18.77 12.97
N TYR A 160 -12.29 19.70 12.08
CA TYR A 160 -12.74 21.10 12.09
C TYR A 160 -13.67 21.31 10.89
N PRO A 161 -14.96 20.93 11.01
CA PRO A 161 -15.89 21.00 9.90
C PRO A 161 -16.25 22.46 9.60
N VAL A 162 -16.28 22.78 8.31
CA VAL A 162 -16.76 24.04 7.78
C VAL A 162 -17.68 23.74 6.61
N LEU A 163 -18.81 24.42 6.57
CA LEU A 163 -19.77 24.34 5.47
C LEU A 163 -19.84 25.69 4.78
N ASP A 164 -19.47 25.72 3.50
CA ASP A 164 -19.68 26.87 2.62
C ASP A 164 -20.84 26.58 1.68
N LEU A 165 -21.79 27.51 1.58
CA LEU A 165 -22.92 27.44 0.67
C LEU A 165 -22.81 28.60 -0.32
N TYR A 166 -22.76 28.28 -1.60
CA TYR A 166 -22.67 29.24 -2.70
C TYR A 166 -24.00 29.25 -3.47
N LYS A 167 -24.53 30.45 -3.69
CA LYS A 167 -25.67 30.72 -4.57
C LYS A 167 -25.13 30.99 -5.97
N LEU A 168 -25.63 30.24 -6.94
CA LEU A 168 -25.19 30.31 -8.33
C LEU A 168 -26.28 30.94 -9.20
N ASP A 169 -25.86 31.68 -10.23
CA ASP A 169 -26.75 32.15 -11.29
C ASP A 169 -27.14 31.01 -12.26
N THR A 170 -28.02 31.32 -13.20
CA THR A 170 -28.35 30.55 -14.41
C THR A 170 -27.10 30.15 -15.20
N ASP A 171 -26.09 31.01 -15.24
CA ASP A 171 -24.79 30.70 -15.85
C ASP A 171 -23.88 29.89 -14.93
N GLY A 172 -24.21 29.64 -13.66
CA GLY A 172 -23.34 28.90 -12.74
C GLY A 172 -22.21 29.75 -12.12
N THR A 173 -22.24 31.07 -12.33
CA THR A 173 -21.36 32.04 -11.65
C THR A 173 -21.83 32.27 -10.21
N ILE A 174 -20.91 32.56 -9.30
CA ILE A 174 -21.23 32.77 -7.88
C ILE A 174 -21.81 34.18 -7.69
N ILE A 175 -23.06 34.26 -7.23
CA ILE A 175 -23.74 35.52 -6.88
C ILE A 175 -23.45 35.89 -5.42
N ASP A 176 -23.69 34.96 -4.51
CA ASP A 176 -23.49 35.16 -3.07
C ASP A 176 -23.03 33.85 -2.40
N ALA A 177 -22.42 33.94 -1.23
CA ALA A 177 -21.98 32.80 -0.46
C ALA A 177 -22.00 33.05 1.05
N VAL A 178 -22.34 32.00 1.80
CA VAL A 178 -22.35 31.99 3.26
C VAL A 178 -21.49 30.85 3.80
N ARG A 179 -20.88 31.09 4.96
CA ARG A 179 -20.05 30.12 5.69
C ARG A 179 -20.66 29.83 7.05
N VAL A 180 -20.90 28.56 7.30
CA VAL A 180 -21.45 28.01 8.53
C VAL A 180 -20.32 27.37 9.32
N LEU A 181 -20.04 27.94 10.49
CA LEU A 181 -19.05 27.43 11.42
C LEU A 181 -19.77 26.85 12.64
N PRO A 182 -19.36 25.68 13.15
CA PRO A 182 -19.93 25.11 14.36
C PRO A 182 -19.83 26.12 15.51
N SER A 183 -20.91 26.25 16.28
CA SER A 183 -21.00 27.12 17.47
C SER A 183 -20.88 28.63 17.22
N LYS A 184 -20.90 29.11 15.96
CA LYS A 184 -20.88 30.56 15.65
C LYS A 184 -22.20 31.13 15.14
N PHE A 185 -23.26 30.34 15.15
CA PHE A 185 -24.59 30.75 14.72
C PHE A 185 -25.66 30.29 15.70
N ASP A 186 -26.77 31.03 15.76
CA ASP A 186 -27.95 30.67 16.52
C ASP A 186 -28.69 29.53 15.81
N HIS A 187 -28.66 28.35 16.42
CA HIS A 187 -29.28 27.15 15.90
C HIS A 187 -30.80 27.11 16.16
N LYS A 188 -31.38 28.06 16.90
CA LYS A 188 -32.84 28.13 17.12
C LYS A 188 -33.62 28.24 15.81
N GLY A 189 -33.03 28.86 14.79
CA GLY A 189 -33.63 28.95 13.45
C GLY A 189 -33.82 27.61 12.73
N LEU A 190 -33.28 26.51 13.24
CA LEU A 190 -33.55 25.15 12.73
C LEU A 190 -34.88 24.58 13.25
N GLY A 191 -35.52 25.20 14.26
CA GLY A 191 -36.73 24.68 14.91
C GLY A 191 -36.49 23.27 15.48
N ASP A 192 -37.44 22.36 15.23
CA ASP A 192 -37.41 20.98 15.71
C ASP A 192 -36.26 20.13 15.13
N ARG A 193 -35.61 20.61 14.05
CA ARG A 193 -34.43 19.95 13.47
C ARG A 193 -33.16 20.20 14.27
N ALA A 194 -33.17 21.17 15.20
CA ALA A 194 -32.02 21.50 16.02
C ALA A 194 -31.62 20.31 16.92
N THR A 195 -30.32 20.09 17.05
CA THR A 195 -29.73 19.06 17.91
C THR A 195 -28.82 19.69 18.97
N LEU A 196 -28.52 18.93 20.03
CA LEU A 196 -27.60 19.35 21.09
C LEU A 196 -26.14 19.50 20.61
N SER A 197 -25.79 18.89 19.47
CA SER A 197 -24.44 18.92 18.92
C SER A 197 -24.30 20.03 17.88
N SER A 198 -23.44 21.02 18.16
CA SER A 198 -23.18 22.11 17.21
C SER A 198 -22.60 21.65 15.88
N ARG A 199 -21.93 20.48 15.86
CA ARG A 199 -21.44 19.84 14.63
C ARG A 199 -22.56 19.15 13.86
N GLN A 200 -23.49 18.50 14.55
CA GLN A 200 -24.62 17.86 13.88
C GLN A 200 -25.60 18.91 13.34
N ASN A 201 -25.73 20.05 14.01
CA ASN A 201 -26.50 21.20 13.51
C ASN A 201 -25.99 21.70 12.16
N LEU A 202 -24.70 21.53 11.84
CA LEU A 202 -24.15 21.88 10.52
C LEU A 202 -24.71 20.96 9.42
N LEU A 203 -24.89 19.66 9.69
CA LEU A 203 -25.60 18.77 8.75
C LEU A 203 -27.07 19.14 8.61
N ARG A 204 -27.73 19.53 9.71
CA ARG A 204 -29.13 19.97 9.67
C ARG A 204 -29.32 21.25 8.85
N VAL A 205 -28.35 22.16 8.89
CA VAL A 205 -28.33 23.34 8.01
C VAL A 205 -28.15 22.92 6.54
N LEU A 206 -27.27 21.95 6.26
CA LEU A 206 -27.09 21.42 4.91
C LEU A 206 -28.37 20.76 4.37
N GLU A 207 -28.98 19.86 5.15
CA GLU A 207 -30.25 19.19 4.81
C GLU A 207 -31.38 20.21 4.58
N LEU A 208 -31.49 21.21 5.45
CA LEU A 208 -32.45 22.30 5.29
C LEU A 208 -32.19 23.05 3.98
N TRP A 209 -30.96 23.48 3.73
CA TRP A 209 -30.61 24.18 2.49
C TRP A 209 -30.89 23.36 1.23
N GLN A 210 -30.64 22.05 1.26
CA GLN A 210 -30.98 21.15 0.16
C GLN A 210 -32.48 21.05 -0.10
N SER A 211 -33.32 21.14 0.93
CA SER A 211 -34.78 21.11 0.74
C SER A 211 -35.34 22.35 0.03
N TYR A 212 -34.62 23.48 0.08
CA TYR A 212 -35.00 24.71 -0.62
C TYR A 212 -34.36 24.80 -2.01
N THR A 213 -33.14 24.28 -2.19
CA THR A 213 -32.40 24.38 -3.47
C THR A 213 -32.77 23.24 -4.42
N GLY A 214 -33.27 23.57 -5.61
CA GLY A 214 -33.72 22.57 -6.58
C GLY A 214 -32.58 21.78 -7.24
N GLN A 215 -31.47 22.46 -7.55
CA GLN A 215 -30.26 21.83 -8.09
C GLN A 215 -29.09 22.03 -7.12
N SER A 216 -28.95 21.11 -6.17
CA SER A 216 -27.89 21.14 -5.16
C SER A 216 -26.83 20.07 -5.41
N GLN A 217 -25.56 20.46 -5.28
CA GLN A 217 -24.42 19.55 -5.33
C GLN A 217 -23.59 19.74 -4.07
N ILE A 218 -23.14 18.62 -3.48
CA ILE A 218 -22.30 18.62 -2.29
C ILE A 218 -20.90 18.13 -2.67
N GLU A 219 -19.91 18.97 -2.42
CA GLU A 219 -18.51 18.65 -2.61
C GLU A 219 -17.80 18.47 -1.26
N THR A 220 -17.08 17.35 -1.10
CA THR A 220 -16.30 17.02 0.11
C THR A 220 -14.80 16.86 -0.16
N GLY A 221 -14.38 17.19 -1.39
CA GLY A 221 -13.03 16.92 -1.89
C GLY A 221 -11.91 17.83 -1.40
N PHE A 222 -12.19 18.79 -0.51
CA PHE A 222 -11.18 19.74 -0.04
C PHE A 222 -10.02 19.02 0.67
N GLY A 223 -8.80 19.21 0.17
CA GLY A 223 -7.60 18.52 0.64
C GLY A 223 -7.43 17.08 0.15
N LEU A 224 -8.45 16.48 -0.47
CA LEU A 224 -8.37 15.16 -1.11
C LEU A 224 -8.00 15.26 -2.60
N PHE A 225 -8.51 16.29 -3.28
CA PHE A 225 -8.28 16.48 -4.72
C PHE A 225 -6.85 16.99 -4.98
N ASN A 226 -6.17 16.40 -5.96
CA ASN A 226 -4.83 16.80 -6.36
C ASN A 226 -4.90 17.99 -7.34
N LEU A 227 -5.26 19.15 -6.80
CA LEU A 227 -5.45 20.40 -7.53
C LEU A 227 -4.43 21.46 -7.09
N PRO A 228 -3.96 22.31 -8.00
CA PRO A 228 -2.86 23.21 -7.71
C PRO A 228 -3.28 24.44 -6.90
N GLY A 229 -2.54 24.75 -5.83
CA GLY A 229 -2.80 25.95 -5.02
C GLY A 229 -3.91 25.80 -3.98
N PHE A 230 -4.43 24.59 -3.77
CA PHE A 230 -5.45 24.25 -2.76
C PHE A 230 -4.89 23.37 -1.62
N THR A 231 -3.61 23.53 -1.30
CA THR A 231 -2.94 22.71 -0.28
C THR A 231 -3.52 22.96 1.11
N LEU A 232 -3.91 21.89 1.79
CA LEU A 232 -4.34 21.93 3.18
C LEU A 232 -3.12 21.87 4.10
N TYR A 233 -2.95 22.87 4.96
CA TYR A 233 -1.87 22.88 5.95
C TYR A 233 -2.35 22.27 7.27
N LYS A 234 -1.61 21.29 7.81
CA LYS A 234 -1.95 20.66 9.09
C LYS A 234 -1.59 21.61 10.25
N PRO A 235 -2.56 22.07 11.07
CA PRO A 235 -2.27 23.00 12.16
C PRO A 235 -1.58 22.26 13.32
N PRO A 236 -0.38 22.69 13.77
CA PRO A 236 0.35 22.02 14.86
C PRO A 236 -0.34 22.16 16.23
N GLN A 237 -1.02 23.28 16.52
CA GLN A 237 -1.74 23.54 17.78
C GLN A 237 -2.92 24.54 17.59
N LYS A 238 -3.92 24.22 16.74
CA LYS A 238 -5.03 25.16 16.42
C LYS A 238 -4.56 26.59 16.08
N ASP A 239 -3.41 26.70 15.42
CA ASP A 239 -2.83 27.98 15.06
C ASP A 239 -3.82 28.78 14.19
N PRO A 240 -4.28 29.96 14.66
CA PRO A 240 -5.27 30.76 13.95
C PRO A 240 -4.81 31.20 12.56
N ASP A 241 -3.51 31.38 12.33
CA ASP A 241 -2.98 31.81 11.04
C ASP A 241 -3.02 30.69 10.00
N VAL A 242 -2.73 29.46 10.42
CA VAL A 242 -2.85 28.27 9.57
C VAL A 242 -4.31 28.03 9.19
N LEU A 243 -5.23 28.19 10.16
CA LEU A 243 -6.67 28.08 9.89
C LEU A 243 -7.15 29.17 8.92
N ARG A 244 -6.67 30.41 9.07
CA ARG A 244 -6.98 31.51 8.13
C ARG A 244 -6.48 31.19 6.71
N LYS A 245 -5.26 30.66 6.56
CA LYS A 245 -4.74 30.22 5.25
C LYS A 245 -5.59 29.10 4.65
N ASN A 246 -5.97 28.11 5.44
CA ASN A 246 -6.84 27.02 4.98
C ASN A 246 -8.22 27.52 4.55
N LEU A 247 -8.80 28.51 5.25
CA LEU A 247 -10.07 29.14 4.86
C LEU A 247 -9.97 29.90 3.53
N ILE A 248 -8.84 30.55 3.25
CA ILE A 248 -8.59 31.20 1.95
C ILE A 248 -8.50 30.15 0.85
N ASN A 249 -7.80 29.04 1.10
CA ASN A 249 -7.70 27.93 0.15
C ASN A 249 -9.05 27.26 -0.09
N LEU A 250 -9.89 27.14 0.96
CA LEU A 250 -11.26 26.63 0.85
C LEU A 250 -12.14 27.54 -0.02
N THR A 251 -12.03 28.86 0.16
CA THR A 251 -12.74 29.82 -0.71
C THR A 251 -12.29 29.65 -2.16
N ARG A 252 -10.98 29.61 -2.44
CA ARG A 252 -10.47 29.39 -3.80
C ARG A 252 -10.99 28.06 -4.38
N PHE A 253 -11.01 27.01 -3.57
CA PHE A 253 -11.52 25.70 -3.97
C PHE A 253 -12.99 25.79 -4.39
N GLY A 254 -13.82 26.52 -3.64
CA GLY A 254 -15.23 26.68 -3.99
C GLY A 254 -15.49 27.45 -5.28
N TRP A 255 -14.70 28.48 -5.54
CA TRP A 255 -14.73 29.18 -6.83
C TRP A 255 -14.35 28.26 -8.00
N LEU A 256 -13.30 27.45 -7.84
CA LEU A 256 -12.95 26.46 -8.86
C LEU A 256 -14.05 25.41 -9.09
N MET A 257 -14.71 24.93 -8.03
CA MET A 257 -15.81 23.97 -8.17
C MET A 257 -17.01 24.60 -8.89
N ALA A 258 -17.28 25.88 -8.68
CA ALA A 258 -18.29 26.61 -9.44
C ALA A 258 -17.89 26.79 -10.92
N ASP A 259 -16.62 27.11 -11.21
CA ASP A 259 -16.12 27.22 -12.58
C ASP A 259 -16.22 25.88 -13.34
N LEU A 260 -15.94 24.76 -12.65
CA LEU A 260 -16.11 23.42 -13.23
C LEU A 260 -17.58 23.18 -13.60
N LYS A 261 -18.50 23.52 -12.70
CA LYS A 261 -19.95 23.40 -12.94
C LYS A 261 -20.43 24.32 -14.07
N HIS A 262 -19.85 25.52 -14.21
CA HIS A 262 -20.13 26.39 -15.36
C HIS A 262 -19.71 25.71 -16.68
N SER A 263 -18.53 25.07 -16.70
CA SER A 263 -18.07 24.33 -17.88
C SER A 263 -18.84 23.04 -18.17
N GLU A 264 -19.71 22.59 -17.26
CA GLU A 264 -20.65 21.45 -17.44
C GLU A 264 -21.95 21.84 -18.13
N GLN A 265 -22.07 23.03 -18.76
CA GLN A 265 -23.26 23.39 -19.53
C GLN A 265 -23.74 22.23 -20.40
N PRO A 266 -25.07 21.99 -20.45
CA PRO A 266 -25.64 20.74 -20.87
C PRO A 266 -25.35 20.54 -22.37
N SER A 267 -24.26 19.83 -22.68
CA SER A 267 -24.34 18.92 -23.81
C SER A 267 -25.58 18.10 -23.51
N THR A 268 -26.59 18.26 -24.35
CA THR A 268 -27.77 17.42 -24.42
C THR A 268 -27.36 16.07 -23.87
N GLN A 269 -27.79 15.80 -22.64
CA GLN A 269 -28.02 14.43 -22.28
C GLN A 269 -29.00 14.01 -23.37
N ASN A 270 -28.48 13.40 -24.43
CA ASN A 270 -29.02 12.14 -24.84
C ASN A 270 -29.05 11.35 -23.54
N THR A 271 -30.14 11.55 -22.81
CA THR A 271 -30.82 10.51 -22.10
C THR A 271 -31.04 9.45 -23.16
N GLU A 272 -29.98 8.69 -23.48
CA GLU A 272 -30.09 7.28 -23.80
C GLU A 272 -30.51 6.59 -22.48
N GLN A 273 -31.62 7.02 -21.90
CA GLN A 273 -32.66 6.03 -21.71
C GLN A 273 -33.04 5.73 -23.14
N LEU A 274 -32.59 4.59 -23.67
CA LEU A 274 -33.18 4.04 -24.87
C LEU A 274 -34.68 4.13 -24.63
N ASP A 275 -35.32 5.10 -25.29
CA ASP A 275 -36.76 5.18 -25.30
C ASP A 275 -37.15 3.98 -26.16
N LEU A 276 -37.30 2.83 -25.50
CA LEU A 276 -37.53 1.53 -26.11
C LEU A 276 -38.76 1.62 -27.02
N THR A 277 -39.71 2.48 -26.64
CA THR A 277 -40.85 2.88 -27.47
C THR A 277 -40.40 3.51 -28.80
N ALA A 278 -39.54 4.53 -28.78
CA ALA A 278 -39.01 5.18 -29.99
C ALA A 278 -38.14 4.22 -30.82
N SER A 279 -37.42 3.32 -30.16
CA SER A 279 -36.55 2.32 -30.80
C SER A 279 -37.37 1.25 -31.54
N ILE A 280 -38.41 0.72 -30.89
CA ILE A 280 -39.36 -0.25 -31.48
C ILE A 280 -40.18 0.42 -32.59
N SER A 281 -40.60 1.67 -32.39
CA SER A 281 -41.30 2.46 -33.41
C SER A 281 -40.41 2.70 -34.63
N ALA A 282 -39.15 3.07 -34.43
CA ALA A 282 -38.18 3.25 -35.51
C ALA A 282 -37.90 1.93 -36.25
N ALA A 283 -37.81 0.79 -35.53
CA ALA A 283 -37.63 -0.54 -36.11
C ALA A 283 -38.83 -0.96 -36.99
N LEU A 284 -40.06 -0.70 -36.53
CA LEU A 284 -41.29 -0.95 -37.30
C LEU A 284 -41.35 -0.08 -38.56
N LEU A 285 -40.97 1.20 -38.46
CA LEU A 285 -40.91 2.11 -39.59
C LEU A 285 -39.79 1.76 -40.59
N THR A 286 -38.70 1.13 -40.13
CA THR A 286 -37.67 0.60 -41.04
C THR A 286 -38.14 -0.65 -41.78
N GLN A 287 -38.96 -1.49 -41.15
CA GLN A 287 -39.52 -2.68 -41.79
C GLN A 287 -40.71 -2.36 -42.70
N ASN A 288 -41.50 -1.33 -42.39
CA ASN A 288 -42.61 -0.86 -43.21
C ASN A 288 -42.69 0.67 -43.22
N PRO A 289 -42.01 1.34 -44.18
CA PRO A 289 -41.98 2.80 -44.23
C PRO A 289 -43.34 3.44 -44.57
N ALA A 290 -44.28 2.67 -45.13
CA ALA A 290 -45.65 3.13 -45.41
C ALA A 290 -46.50 3.39 -44.15
N LEU A 291 -46.06 2.91 -42.98
CA LEU A 291 -46.72 3.20 -41.70
C LEU A 291 -46.48 4.63 -41.21
N ALA A 292 -45.49 5.34 -41.76
CA ALA A 292 -45.16 6.70 -41.38
C ALA A 292 -46.35 7.65 -41.67
N GLY A 293 -46.96 8.20 -40.63
CA GLY A 293 -48.11 9.10 -40.75
C GLY A 293 -49.47 8.41 -40.97
N SER A 294 -49.53 7.08 -40.89
CA SER A 294 -50.78 6.32 -40.96
C SER A 294 -51.52 6.28 -39.60
N GLU A 295 -52.85 6.23 -39.61
CA GLU A 295 -53.67 6.03 -38.40
C GLU A 295 -53.33 4.69 -37.69
N GLN A 296 -52.86 3.71 -38.45
CA GLN A 296 -52.47 2.38 -37.93
C GLN A 296 -51.28 2.44 -36.97
N LEU A 297 -50.33 3.38 -37.17
CA LEU A 297 -49.22 3.57 -36.21
C LEU A 297 -49.72 4.22 -34.91
N ALA A 298 -50.73 5.10 -35.01
CA ALA A 298 -51.34 5.74 -33.84
C ALA A 298 -52.13 4.73 -32.99
N GLU A 299 -52.82 3.77 -33.63
CA GLU A 299 -53.51 2.67 -32.94
C GLU A 299 -52.55 1.67 -32.28
N ALA A 300 -51.36 1.46 -32.84
CA ALA A 300 -50.36 0.52 -32.30
C ALA A 300 -49.51 1.10 -31.14
N MET A 301 -49.47 2.44 -31.00
CA MET A 301 -48.69 3.14 -29.97
C MET A 301 -48.91 2.68 -28.51
N PRO A 302 -50.16 2.43 -28.04
CA PRO A 302 -50.38 1.94 -26.67
C PRO A 302 -49.79 0.54 -26.43
N ILE A 303 -49.79 -0.33 -27.44
CA ILE A 303 -49.24 -1.69 -27.37
C ILE A 303 -47.71 -1.63 -27.28
N ILE A 304 -47.09 -0.77 -28.11
CA ILE A 304 -45.63 -0.56 -28.09
C ILE A 304 -45.16 -0.04 -26.72
N LYS A 305 -45.96 0.82 -26.07
CA LYS A 305 -45.68 1.30 -24.71
C LYS A 305 -45.72 0.16 -23.69
N GLN A 306 -46.76 -0.68 -23.70
CA GLN A 306 -46.84 -1.82 -22.77
C GLN A 306 -45.65 -2.78 -22.90
N VAL A 307 -45.26 -3.13 -24.13
CA VAL A 307 -44.12 -4.02 -24.38
C VAL A 307 -42.81 -3.40 -23.88
N SER A 308 -42.63 -2.09 -24.05
CA SER A 308 -41.45 -1.39 -23.55
C SER A 308 -41.37 -1.37 -22.01
N GLU A 309 -42.51 -1.23 -21.33
CA GLU A 309 -42.60 -1.24 -19.87
C GLU A 309 -42.29 -2.64 -19.31
N GLU A 310 -42.79 -3.70 -19.95
CA GLU A 310 -42.56 -5.09 -19.56
C GLU A 310 -41.09 -5.50 -19.71
N ILE A 311 -40.46 -5.12 -20.83
CA ILE A 311 -39.01 -5.37 -21.06
C ILE A 311 -38.16 -4.62 -20.03
N THR A 312 -38.51 -3.38 -19.70
CA THR A 312 -37.79 -2.58 -18.69
C THR A 312 -37.92 -3.21 -17.30
N ALA A 313 -39.11 -3.72 -16.93
CA ALA A 313 -39.34 -4.41 -15.67
C ALA A 313 -38.50 -5.69 -15.55
N THR A 314 -38.46 -6.53 -16.60
CA THR A 314 -37.61 -7.74 -16.61
C THR A 314 -36.12 -7.45 -16.53
N THR A 315 -35.66 -6.36 -17.18
CA THR A 315 -34.24 -5.96 -17.13
C THR A 315 -33.85 -5.51 -15.71
N GLN A 316 -34.75 -4.83 -14.99
CA GLN A 316 -34.53 -4.41 -13.60
C GLN A 316 -34.48 -5.61 -12.63
N GLU A 317 -35.34 -6.61 -12.83
CA GLU A 317 -35.31 -7.85 -12.05
C GLU A 317 -34.01 -8.65 -12.26
N GLU A 318 -33.49 -8.71 -13.49
CA GLU A 318 -32.20 -9.37 -13.78
C GLU A 318 -31.00 -8.65 -13.16
N THR A 319 -30.96 -7.31 -13.16
CA THR A 319 -29.90 -6.55 -12.46
C THR A 319 -29.92 -6.76 -10.94
N THR A 320 -31.11 -6.92 -10.35
CA THR A 320 -31.24 -7.11 -8.89
C THR A 320 -30.72 -8.48 -8.45
N GLN A 321 -30.75 -9.49 -9.32
CA GLN A 321 -30.17 -10.81 -9.05
C GLN A 321 -28.64 -10.88 -9.31
N GLN A 322 -28.08 -10.02 -10.16
CA GLN A 322 -26.64 -9.99 -10.43
C GLN A 322 -25.81 -9.29 -9.35
N ASP A 323 -26.38 -8.33 -8.61
CA ASP A 323 -25.72 -7.70 -7.44
C ASP A 323 -25.57 -8.64 -6.23
N ALA A 324 -26.17 -9.83 -6.27
CA ALA A 324 -26.02 -10.88 -5.26
C ALA A 324 -24.94 -11.92 -5.58
N ARG A 325 -24.19 -11.79 -6.69
CA ARG A 325 -22.97 -12.58 -6.89
C ARG A 325 -21.83 -11.90 -6.13
N PRO A 326 -21.19 -12.57 -5.15
CA PRO A 326 -20.00 -12.01 -4.54
C PRO A 326 -18.97 -11.75 -5.63
N ALA A 327 -18.52 -10.49 -5.75
CA ALA A 327 -17.41 -10.11 -6.60
C ALA A 327 -16.25 -11.11 -6.40
N PRO A 328 -15.50 -11.48 -7.47
CA PRO A 328 -14.40 -12.43 -7.35
C PRO A 328 -13.49 -11.96 -6.21
N GLN A 329 -13.46 -12.76 -5.13
CA GLN A 329 -12.67 -12.46 -3.94
C GLN A 329 -11.22 -12.44 -4.37
N SER A 330 -10.67 -11.26 -4.65
CA SER A 330 -9.24 -11.05 -4.73
C SER A 330 -8.69 -11.47 -3.36
N ARG A 331 -8.01 -12.62 -3.35
CA ARG A 331 -7.56 -13.33 -2.15
C ARG A 331 -6.70 -12.38 -1.32
N ALA A 332 -7.29 -11.80 -0.28
CA ALA A 332 -6.60 -10.88 0.60
C ALA A 332 -5.36 -11.57 1.18
N LEU A 333 -4.21 -10.90 1.13
CA LEU A 333 -2.96 -11.48 1.62
C LEU A 333 -3.08 -11.78 3.12
N PRO A 334 -2.62 -12.96 3.59
CA PRO A 334 -2.66 -13.31 5.00
C PRO A 334 -1.78 -12.38 5.84
N ALA A 335 -2.14 -12.22 7.11
CA ALA A 335 -1.31 -11.48 8.07
C ALA A 335 0.07 -12.15 8.22
N PRO A 336 1.16 -11.38 8.36
CA PRO A 336 2.49 -11.94 8.51
C PRO A 336 2.63 -12.72 9.83
N PRO A 337 3.46 -13.78 9.86
CA PRO A 337 3.76 -14.50 11.10
C PRO A 337 4.42 -13.55 12.11
N PRO A 338 4.23 -13.79 13.43
CA PRO A 338 4.82 -12.93 14.46
C PRO A 338 6.35 -12.93 14.34
N PRO A 339 7.00 -11.76 14.49
CA PRO A 339 8.45 -11.67 14.36
C PRO A 339 9.11 -12.48 15.47
N ILE A 340 9.92 -13.48 15.09
CA ILE A 340 10.77 -14.20 16.03
C ILE A 340 11.89 -13.23 16.42
N SER A 341 11.86 -12.71 17.65
CA SER A 341 12.98 -11.91 18.15
C SER A 341 14.23 -12.78 18.17
N SER A 342 15.16 -12.53 17.24
CA SER A 342 16.48 -13.13 17.34
C SER A 342 17.16 -12.46 18.53
N ARG A 343 17.04 -13.08 19.70
CA ARG A 343 17.80 -12.72 20.90
C ARG A 343 19.28 -12.89 20.53
N GLN A 344 19.90 -11.80 20.04
CA GLN A 344 21.28 -11.84 19.57
C GLN A 344 22.12 -12.37 20.72
N TRP A 345 22.66 -13.55 20.45
CA TRP A 345 23.08 -14.49 21.46
C TRP A 345 24.26 -13.90 22.21
N ARG A 346 24.18 -14.04 23.53
CA ARG A 346 25.18 -13.77 24.58
C ARG A 346 26.53 -14.50 24.37
N THR A 347 26.75 -15.12 23.21
CA THR A 347 27.89 -15.99 22.87
C THR A 347 29.19 -15.22 22.69
N ARG A 348 29.16 -13.95 22.28
CA ARG A 348 30.39 -13.12 22.23
C ARG A 348 31.02 -12.94 23.63
N ARG A 349 30.20 -12.83 24.68
CA ARG A 349 30.69 -12.75 26.07
C ARG A 349 31.17 -14.12 26.59
N PHE A 350 30.55 -15.21 26.14
CA PHE A 350 30.96 -16.57 26.51
C PHE A 350 32.31 -16.96 25.89
N TRP A 351 32.57 -16.62 24.62
CA TRP A 351 33.87 -16.89 24.00
C TRP A 351 35.00 -16.04 24.59
N ILE A 352 34.75 -14.77 24.93
CA ILE A 352 35.76 -13.92 25.59
C ILE A 352 36.09 -14.45 27.00
N SER A 353 35.10 -14.96 27.73
CA SER A 353 35.33 -15.58 29.04
C SER A 353 35.98 -16.97 28.94
N ALA A 354 35.67 -17.77 27.92
CA ALA A 354 36.32 -19.04 27.65
C ALA A 354 37.79 -18.86 27.22
N LEU A 355 38.09 -17.87 26.37
CA LEU A 355 39.46 -17.53 25.96
C LEU A 355 40.27 -16.99 27.15
N GLY A 356 39.65 -16.17 28.00
CA GLY A 356 40.24 -15.71 29.26
C GLY A 356 40.51 -16.85 30.25
N GLY A 357 39.56 -17.79 30.39
CA GLY A 357 39.74 -18.99 31.23
C GLY A 357 40.84 -19.91 30.71
N SER A 358 40.95 -20.09 29.40
CA SER A 358 42.05 -20.86 28.78
C SER A 358 43.41 -20.18 28.97
N LEU A 359 43.46 -18.85 28.94
CA LEU A 359 44.68 -18.07 29.20
C LEU A 359 45.13 -18.20 30.67
N VAL A 360 44.17 -18.22 31.60
CA VAL A 360 44.43 -18.42 33.04
C VAL A 360 44.89 -19.85 33.32
N LEU A 361 44.25 -20.87 32.72
CA LEU A 361 44.68 -22.26 32.85
C LEU A 361 46.06 -22.50 32.24
N ALA A 362 46.35 -21.90 31.07
CA ALA A 362 47.69 -21.91 30.51
C ALA A 362 48.69 -21.24 31.47
N SER A 363 48.37 -20.06 32.01
CA SER A 363 49.24 -19.38 32.98
C SER A 363 49.54 -20.21 34.24
N GLY A 364 48.56 -20.99 34.72
CA GLY A 364 48.73 -21.91 35.85
C GLY A 364 49.63 -23.11 35.53
N ALA A 365 49.46 -23.72 34.35
CA ALA A 365 50.31 -24.81 33.87
C ALA A 365 51.77 -24.35 33.63
N PHE A 366 51.97 -23.11 33.16
CA PHE A 366 53.29 -22.48 33.03
C PHE A 366 53.94 -22.18 34.39
N TYR A 367 53.14 -21.89 35.42
CA TYR A 367 53.62 -21.63 36.78
C TYR A 367 54.12 -22.92 37.48
N GLU A 368 53.43 -24.06 37.30
CA GLU A 368 53.89 -25.36 37.83
C GLU A 368 55.16 -25.88 37.14
N LEU A 369 55.35 -25.61 35.84
CA LEU A 369 56.54 -26.05 35.11
C LEU A 369 57.82 -25.23 35.40
N LYS A 370 57.78 -24.20 36.27
CA LYS A 370 58.89 -23.24 36.51
C LYS A 370 59.45 -22.61 35.22
N VAL A 371 58.63 -22.53 34.18
CA VAL A 371 58.99 -21.93 32.90
C VAL A 371 58.48 -20.49 32.91
N SER A 372 59.38 -19.50 32.96
CA SER A 372 58.94 -18.10 32.98
C SER A 372 58.40 -17.70 31.60
N LEU A 373 57.11 -17.37 31.52
CA LEU A 373 56.44 -16.90 30.31
C LEU A 373 57.25 -15.84 29.50
N PRO A 374 57.91 -14.85 30.14
CA PRO A 374 58.73 -13.87 29.42
C PRO A 374 59.92 -14.50 28.70
N SER A 375 60.56 -15.53 29.29
CA SER A 375 61.70 -16.21 28.67
C SER A 375 61.26 -17.08 27.49
N VAL A 376 60.13 -17.78 27.58
CA VAL A 376 59.63 -18.56 26.43
C VAL A 376 59.19 -17.68 25.29
N ILE A 377 58.58 -16.54 25.59
CA ILE A 377 58.18 -15.56 24.56
C ILE A 377 59.42 -14.93 23.93
N SER A 378 60.46 -14.60 24.70
CA SER A 378 61.70 -14.05 24.15
C SER A 378 62.45 -15.07 23.29
N HIS A 379 62.63 -16.31 23.76
CA HIS A 379 63.24 -17.38 22.96
C HIS A 379 62.39 -17.73 21.73
N GLY A 380 61.06 -17.77 21.86
CA GLY A 380 60.15 -17.98 20.74
C GLY A 380 60.14 -16.85 19.71
N TYR A 381 60.50 -15.63 20.13
CA TYR A 381 60.70 -14.49 19.25
C TYR A 381 62.07 -14.55 18.56
N GLU A 382 63.15 -14.83 19.29
CA GLU A 382 64.51 -15.02 18.75
C GLU A 382 64.58 -16.16 17.72
N MET A 383 63.87 -17.26 17.97
CA MET A 383 63.77 -18.41 17.05
C MET A 383 62.81 -18.18 15.87
N GLY A 384 62.10 -17.04 15.82
CA GLY A 384 61.12 -16.74 14.77
C GLY A 384 59.82 -17.55 14.82
N ILE A 385 59.56 -18.32 15.88
CA ILE A 385 58.38 -19.20 16.01
C ILE A 385 57.08 -18.38 16.11
N ILE A 386 57.11 -17.27 16.85
CA ILE A 386 55.96 -16.38 17.01
C ILE A 386 55.54 -15.75 15.67
N PRO A 387 56.42 -15.07 14.91
CA PRO A 387 56.06 -14.54 13.60
C PRO A 387 55.66 -15.65 12.60
N ALA A 388 56.22 -16.86 12.69
CA ALA A 388 55.78 -18.01 11.89
C ALA A 388 54.35 -18.45 12.23
N GLY A 389 53.99 -18.50 13.52
CA GLY A 389 52.62 -18.82 13.96
C GLY A 389 51.60 -17.76 13.52
N CYS A 390 51.96 -16.48 13.61
CA CYS A 390 51.15 -15.38 13.07
C CYS A 390 50.95 -15.52 11.55
N ALA A 391 52.02 -15.83 10.80
CA ALA A 391 51.94 -16.05 9.37
C ALA A 391 50.99 -17.21 9.02
N ALA A 392 51.07 -18.33 9.75
CA ALA A 392 50.20 -19.49 9.54
C ALA A 392 48.70 -19.14 9.74
N LEU A 393 48.38 -18.38 10.79
CA LEU A 393 47.01 -17.91 11.04
C LEU A 393 46.52 -16.96 9.94
N MET A 394 47.37 -16.05 9.47
CA MET A 394 47.03 -15.13 8.39
C MET A 394 46.84 -15.85 7.05
N PHE A 395 47.68 -16.84 6.72
CA PHE A 395 47.51 -17.71 5.56
C PHE A 395 46.20 -18.49 5.64
N TRP A 396 45.91 -19.10 6.79
CA TRP A 396 44.65 -19.84 6.99
C TRP A 396 43.43 -18.94 6.79
N GLY A 397 43.46 -17.72 7.36
CA GLY A 397 42.42 -16.71 7.15
C GLY A 397 42.29 -16.31 5.67
N GLY A 398 43.42 -16.09 4.98
CA GLY A 398 43.46 -15.77 3.55
C GLY A 398 42.84 -16.86 2.68
N PHE A 399 43.23 -18.12 2.90
CA PHE A 399 42.64 -19.28 2.20
C PHE A 399 41.17 -19.47 2.53
N HIS A 400 40.75 -19.22 3.77
CA HIS A 400 39.34 -19.28 4.15
C HIS A 400 38.49 -18.27 3.35
N PHE A 401 38.92 -17.01 3.27
CA PHE A 401 38.20 -16.00 2.47
C PHE A 401 38.29 -16.27 0.97
N LEU A 402 39.41 -16.82 0.47
CA LEU A 402 39.55 -17.23 -0.92
C LEU A 402 38.58 -18.37 -1.27
N LYS A 403 38.45 -19.37 -0.40
CA LYS A 403 37.48 -20.47 -0.56
C LYS A 403 36.06 -19.93 -0.56
N LEU A 404 35.75 -18.97 0.32
CA LEU A 404 34.43 -18.35 0.38
C LEU A 404 34.13 -17.54 -0.88
N LYS A 405 35.10 -16.77 -1.40
CA LYS A 405 35.02 -16.05 -2.67
C LYS A 405 34.75 -17.01 -3.84
N ARG A 406 35.54 -18.08 -3.96
CA ARG A 406 35.35 -19.10 -5.01
C ARG A 406 34.01 -19.81 -4.91
N LEU A 407 33.49 -20.03 -3.70
CA LEU A 407 32.18 -20.66 -3.52
C LEU A 407 31.07 -19.77 -4.11
N VAL A 408 31.15 -18.46 -3.90
CA VAL A 408 30.21 -17.49 -4.49
C VAL A 408 30.37 -17.47 -6.02
N GLU A 409 31.59 -17.30 -6.53
CA GLU A 409 31.87 -17.19 -7.97
C GLU A 409 31.56 -18.48 -8.77
N ASN A 410 31.71 -19.64 -8.15
CA ASN A 410 31.43 -20.93 -8.79
C ASN A 410 29.95 -21.35 -8.68
N THR A 411 29.09 -20.56 -8.06
CA THR A 411 27.65 -20.86 -8.00
C THR A 411 26.99 -20.33 -9.28
N PRO A 412 26.46 -21.19 -10.17
CA PRO A 412 25.85 -20.71 -11.40
C PRO A 412 24.50 -20.03 -11.14
N THR A 413 24.22 -18.98 -11.93
CA THR A 413 22.88 -18.39 -12.02
C THR A 413 21.90 -19.38 -12.62
N SER A 414 20.88 -19.75 -11.86
CA SER A 414 19.85 -20.71 -12.28
C SER A 414 18.52 -20.00 -12.52
N LYS A 415 17.80 -20.41 -13.56
CA LYS A 415 16.39 -20.05 -13.76
C LYS A 415 15.52 -20.76 -12.73
N ILE A 416 14.43 -20.12 -12.28
CA ILE A 416 13.57 -20.66 -11.22
C ILE A 416 13.04 -22.05 -11.54
N ARG A 417 12.64 -22.30 -12.80
CA ARG A 417 12.11 -23.62 -13.21
C ARG A 417 13.09 -24.79 -13.11
N SER A 418 14.39 -24.49 -13.08
CA SER A 418 15.47 -25.48 -13.10
C SER A 418 16.40 -25.35 -11.89
N VAL A 419 15.89 -24.82 -10.78
CA VAL A 419 16.65 -24.72 -9.52
C VAL A 419 16.93 -26.12 -8.98
N ALA A 420 18.21 -26.47 -8.90
CA ALA A 420 18.66 -27.70 -8.26
C ALA A 420 18.68 -27.56 -6.72
N MET A 421 18.52 -28.69 -6.01
CA MET A 421 18.70 -28.71 -4.55
C MET A 421 20.16 -28.42 -4.21
N GLY A 422 20.41 -27.50 -3.26
CA GLY A 422 21.76 -27.10 -2.89
C GLY A 422 21.99 -25.59 -2.93
N MET A 423 23.26 -25.19 -3.06
CA MET A 423 23.61 -23.77 -3.23
C MET A 423 23.20 -23.30 -4.61
N VAL A 424 22.41 -22.22 -4.66
CA VAL A 424 21.90 -21.65 -5.91
C VAL A 424 21.94 -20.14 -5.88
N GLU A 425 22.17 -19.57 -7.05
CA GLU A 425 22.04 -18.14 -7.32
C GLU A 425 20.85 -17.92 -8.24
N ILE A 426 19.91 -17.09 -7.81
CA ILE A 426 18.72 -16.75 -8.59
C ILE A 426 18.49 -15.24 -8.60
N LYS A 427 17.83 -14.77 -9.66
CA LYS A 427 17.44 -13.37 -9.84
C LYS A 427 15.98 -13.31 -10.22
N GLY A 428 15.25 -12.34 -9.69
CA GLY A 428 13.83 -12.18 -9.99
C GLY A 428 13.20 -11.03 -9.22
N GLN A 429 11.93 -10.76 -9.48
CA GLN A 429 11.14 -9.73 -8.82
C GLN A 429 10.56 -10.25 -7.51
N ALA A 430 10.64 -9.44 -6.46
CA ALA A 430 10.09 -9.77 -5.16
C ALA A 430 8.56 -9.61 -5.15
N ILE A 431 7.84 -10.68 -4.84
CA ILE A 431 6.39 -10.71 -4.68
C ILE A 431 6.06 -10.97 -3.22
N ARG A 432 5.12 -10.19 -2.69
CA ARG A 432 4.64 -10.37 -1.32
C ARG A 432 3.75 -11.61 -1.20
N GLN A 433 4.01 -12.39 -0.15
CA GLN A 433 3.16 -13.52 0.24
C GLN A 433 2.23 -13.16 1.41
N TYR A 434 2.62 -12.17 2.22
CA TYR A 434 1.87 -11.68 3.37
C TYR A 434 1.60 -10.18 3.22
N ALA A 435 0.57 -9.67 3.90
CA ALA A 435 0.27 -8.24 3.99
C ALA A 435 1.25 -7.52 4.95
N LEU A 436 2.54 -7.57 4.61
CA LEU A 436 3.60 -6.98 5.41
C LEU A 436 3.76 -5.48 5.08
N VAL A 437 3.74 -4.66 6.12
CA VAL A 437 3.86 -3.20 6.03
C VAL A 437 4.99 -2.73 6.93
N SER A 438 5.80 -1.79 6.45
CA SER A 438 6.91 -1.22 7.22
C SER A 438 6.37 -0.41 8.43
N PRO A 439 6.98 -0.54 9.64
CA PRO A 439 6.44 0.07 10.85
C PRO A 439 6.41 1.61 10.86
N ILE A 440 7.36 2.28 10.19
CA ILE A 440 7.48 3.74 10.24
C ILE A 440 6.92 4.39 8.97
N SER A 441 7.41 3.99 7.80
CA SER A 441 6.97 4.53 6.50
C SER A 441 5.61 4.02 6.03
N SER A 442 5.03 3.02 6.70
CA SER A 442 3.72 2.42 6.32
C SER A 442 3.66 1.96 4.86
N THR A 443 4.82 1.59 4.29
CA THR A 443 4.96 1.15 2.91
C THR A 443 4.81 -0.36 2.84
N PRO A 444 3.97 -0.88 1.94
CA PRO A 444 3.79 -2.33 1.82
C PRO A 444 5.05 -2.95 1.18
N CYS A 445 5.61 -3.96 1.83
CA CYS A 445 6.97 -4.46 1.57
C CYS A 445 7.03 -5.99 1.66
N THR A 446 8.07 -6.60 1.10
CA THR A 446 8.36 -8.04 1.26
C THR A 446 9.26 -8.29 2.48
N TRP A 447 10.09 -7.32 2.84
CA TRP A 447 10.97 -7.36 3.99
C TRP A 447 11.25 -5.94 4.52
N TYR A 448 11.44 -5.83 5.84
CA TYR A 448 11.94 -4.59 6.45
C TYR A 448 12.89 -4.85 7.62
N ARG A 449 13.77 -3.89 7.90
CA ARG A 449 14.59 -3.79 9.11
C ARG A 449 14.57 -2.37 9.65
N LEU A 450 14.10 -2.23 10.88
CA LEU A 450 14.10 -1.00 11.64
C LEU A 450 15.19 -1.05 12.71
N THR A 451 16.16 -0.15 12.63
CA THR A 451 17.22 0.04 13.63
C THR A 451 17.00 1.37 14.33
N ARG A 452 16.82 1.34 15.64
CA ARG A 452 16.77 2.54 16.48
C ARG A 452 18.10 2.74 17.18
N PHE A 453 18.54 3.98 17.22
CA PHE A 453 19.74 4.46 17.88
C PHE A 453 19.34 5.45 18.97
N ARG A 454 19.97 5.35 20.12
CA ARG A 454 19.87 6.33 21.21
C ARG A 454 21.24 6.96 21.43
N ARG A 455 21.28 8.27 21.66
CA ARG A 455 22.51 8.98 21.99
C ARG A 455 22.89 8.66 23.44
N ASP A 456 24.08 8.08 23.62
CA ASP A 456 24.61 7.75 24.95
C ASP A 456 25.67 8.79 25.34
N GLY A 457 25.22 9.88 25.98
CA GLY A 457 26.07 10.96 26.50
C GLY A 457 27.18 11.41 25.55
N THR A 458 28.44 11.20 25.97
CA THR A 458 29.67 11.58 25.26
C THR A 458 30.13 10.57 24.19
N ARG A 459 29.52 9.38 24.07
CA ARG A 459 30.01 8.26 23.22
C ARG A 459 29.26 8.07 21.88
N GLY A 460 28.47 9.05 21.44
CA GLY A 460 27.81 9.02 20.14
C GLY A 460 26.55 8.14 20.11
N TRP A 461 26.17 7.65 18.92
CA TRP A 461 24.93 6.90 18.69
C TRP A 461 25.11 5.40 18.97
N VAL A 462 24.31 4.85 19.88
CA VAL A 462 24.31 3.41 20.24
C VAL A 462 23.01 2.77 19.78
N VAL A 463 23.07 1.57 19.20
CA VAL A 463 21.89 0.81 18.77
C VAL A 463 21.06 0.44 20.01
N SER A 464 19.82 0.94 20.09
CA SER A 464 18.89 0.66 21.20
C SER A 464 18.00 -0.56 20.91
N SER A 465 17.52 -0.69 19.67
CA SER A 465 16.71 -1.83 19.24
C SER A 465 16.82 -2.09 17.75
N VAL A 466 16.74 -3.37 17.37
CA VAL A 466 16.65 -3.80 15.97
C VAL A 466 15.42 -4.68 15.85
N VAL A 467 14.47 -4.27 15.02
CA VAL A 467 13.27 -5.03 14.69
C VAL A 467 13.34 -5.35 13.20
N SER A 468 13.09 -6.60 12.83
CA SER A 468 13.01 -7.02 11.43
C SER A 468 11.72 -7.80 11.21
N SER A 469 11.27 -7.90 9.95
CA SER A 469 10.11 -8.72 9.58
C SER A 469 10.25 -10.21 9.91
N GLY A 470 11.43 -10.66 10.35
CA GLY A 470 11.65 -12.00 10.87
C GLY A 470 11.66 -13.07 9.77
N SER A 471 10.94 -14.17 10.00
CA SER A 471 10.79 -15.34 9.11
C SER A 471 9.61 -15.19 8.14
N ALA A 472 9.14 -13.96 7.88
CA ALA A 472 8.11 -13.72 6.89
C ALA A 472 8.67 -14.07 5.50
N THR A 473 8.24 -15.20 4.96
CA THR A 473 8.63 -15.66 3.63
C THR A 473 8.02 -14.76 2.57
N PHE A 474 8.72 -14.61 1.44
CA PHE A 474 8.21 -13.93 0.26
C PHE A 474 8.52 -14.74 -0.99
N LEU A 475 7.85 -14.43 -2.10
CA LEU A 475 8.04 -15.13 -3.37
C LEU A 475 9.01 -14.34 -4.24
N LEU A 476 9.83 -15.05 -5.02
CA LEU A 476 10.60 -14.47 -6.11
C LEU A 476 10.02 -14.98 -7.42
N GLU A 477 9.76 -14.07 -8.36
CA GLU A 477 9.29 -14.39 -9.70
C GLU A 477 10.33 -14.01 -10.75
N ASP A 478 10.63 -14.94 -11.63
CA ASP A 478 11.40 -14.72 -12.85
C ASP A 478 10.50 -15.07 -14.04
N GLU A 479 10.96 -14.84 -15.25
CA GLU A 479 10.29 -15.20 -16.52
C GLU A 479 9.86 -16.68 -16.58
N THR A 480 10.50 -17.54 -15.78
CA THR A 480 10.33 -19.00 -15.83
C THR A 480 9.43 -19.57 -14.74
N GLY A 481 9.15 -18.86 -13.65
CA GLY A 481 8.44 -19.43 -12.51
C GLY A 481 8.54 -18.64 -11.21
N ARG A 482 8.07 -19.25 -10.10
CA ARG A 482 8.06 -18.64 -8.77
C ARG A 482 8.68 -19.56 -7.71
N VAL A 483 9.49 -19.00 -6.81
CA VAL A 483 10.11 -19.75 -5.70
C VAL A 483 9.94 -19.03 -4.36
N CYS A 484 9.82 -19.78 -3.27
CA CYS A 484 9.69 -19.24 -1.93
C CYS A 484 11.06 -18.93 -1.32
N ILE A 485 11.22 -17.74 -0.72
CA ILE A 485 12.43 -17.33 -0.01
C ILE A 485 12.12 -17.15 1.47
N ASP A 486 12.94 -17.75 2.32
CA ASP A 486 12.99 -17.46 3.75
C ASP A 486 14.14 -16.46 4.03
N PRO A 487 13.85 -15.20 4.38
CA PRO A 487 14.88 -14.21 4.68
C PRO A 487 15.65 -14.47 5.98
N GLN A 488 15.26 -15.47 6.78
CA GLN A 488 15.84 -15.70 8.10
C GLN A 488 17.36 -16.00 8.00
N GLY A 489 18.16 -15.18 8.69
CA GLY A 489 19.61 -15.33 8.73
C GLY A 489 20.33 -14.93 7.45
N ALA A 490 19.64 -14.32 6.49
CA ALA A 490 20.24 -13.72 5.31
C ALA A 490 21.00 -12.43 5.67
N THR A 491 22.09 -12.18 4.96
CA THR A 491 22.68 -10.83 4.90
C THR A 491 21.94 -10.04 3.83
N ILE A 492 21.00 -9.21 4.27
CA ILE A 492 20.11 -8.45 3.39
C ILE A 492 20.68 -7.06 3.11
N ARG A 493 20.70 -6.67 1.84
CA ARG A 493 21.09 -5.33 1.37
C ARG A 493 19.94 -4.71 0.58
N ALA A 494 19.11 -3.95 1.28
CA ALA A 494 18.10 -3.11 0.66
C ALA A 494 18.73 -1.82 0.15
N ARG A 495 18.29 -1.32 -1.02
CA ARG A 495 18.69 -0.01 -1.54
C ARG A 495 17.87 1.09 -0.90
N THR A 496 16.58 0.85 -0.69
CA THR A 496 15.67 1.79 -0.05
C THR A 496 15.96 1.85 1.45
N ARG A 497 16.49 3.00 1.88
CA ARG A 497 16.83 3.30 3.26
C ARG A 497 16.28 4.68 3.63
N GLU A 498 15.35 4.70 4.57
CA GLU A 498 14.84 5.92 5.18
C GLU A 498 15.50 6.13 6.54
N GLU A 499 15.73 7.38 6.89
CA GLU A 499 16.20 7.75 8.21
C GLU A 499 15.48 8.98 8.74
N GLY A 500 15.31 9.04 10.05
CA GLY A 500 14.67 10.16 10.71
C GLY A 500 14.95 10.19 12.20
N TYR A 501 14.37 11.18 12.86
CA TYR A 501 14.55 11.43 14.28
C TYR A 501 13.22 11.33 15.03
N GLU A 502 13.29 11.21 16.36
CA GLU A 502 12.11 11.11 17.23
C GLU A 502 11.09 12.23 16.96
N GLY A 503 9.81 11.89 16.81
CA GLY A 503 8.73 12.82 16.49
C GLY A 503 8.44 13.01 15.00
N GLN A 504 9.31 12.55 14.10
CA GLN A 504 9.04 12.50 12.65
C GLN A 504 8.41 11.15 12.29
N ARG A 505 7.11 11.14 11.94
CA ARG A 505 6.47 10.01 11.25
C ARG A 505 6.63 10.22 9.75
N SER A 506 7.18 9.22 9.06
CA SER A 506 7.52 9.28 7.62
C SER A 506 6.26 9.28 6.75
N LEU A 507 5.63 10.45 6.60
CA LEU A 507 4.67 10.77 5.52
C LEU A 507 4.73 12.26 5.09
N SER A 508 5.68 13.04 5.61
CA SER A 508 5.86 14.45 5.25
C SER A 508 7.14 14.62 4.46
N PHE A 509 7.03 14.76 3.13
CA PHE A 509 8.14 15.13 2.22
C PHE A 509 8.77 16.51 2.52
N SER A 510 8.31 17.22 3.57
CA SER A 510 8.71 18.60 3.87
C SER A 510 9.20 18.86 5.30
N SER A 511 9.76 17.87 6.02
CA SER A 511 10.33 18.13 7.36
C SER A 511 11.84 17.97 7.44
N SER A 512 12.57 18.35 6.40
CA SER A 512 14.03 18.54 6.44
C SER A 512 14.42 19.86 7.14
N LEU A 513 13.84 20.14 8.32
CA LEU A 513 14.30 21.20 9.21
C LEU A 513 14.76 20.55 10.52
N THR A 514 16.03 20.17 10.47
CA THR A 514 17.02 20.04 11.54
C THR A 514 16.55 20.38 12.96
N ASN A 515 16.23 19.36 13.76
CA ASN A 515 16.34 19.45 15.21
C ASN A 515 17.59 18.67 15.65
N ASN A 516 18.70 19.37 15.82
CA ASN A 516 20.03 18.80 16.10
C ASN A 516 20.15 18.15 17.51
N ASN A 517 19.09 18.28 18.32
CA ASN A 517 19.03 17.83 19.71
C ASN A 517 18.21 16.54 19.93
N ALA A 518 17.78 15.85 18.88
CA ALA A 518 17.05 14.59 19.02
C ALA A 518 17.93 13.53 19.72
N ARG A 519 17.40 12.89 20.77
CA ARG A 519 18.08 11.84 21.54
C ARG A 519 17.96 10.46 20.89
N GLU A 520 17.01 10.29 19.98
CA GLU A 520 16.80 9.05 19.24
C GLU A 520 16.80 9.29 17.72
N LYS A 521 17.49 8.40 17.00
CA LYS A 521 17.53 8.32 15.53
C LYS A 521 17.02 6.95 15.14
N TRP A 522 16.27 6.86 14.05
CA TRP A 522 15.85 5.60 13.48
C TRP A 522 16.30 5.49 12.02
N VAL A 523 16.52 4.25 11.59
CA VAL A 523 16.90 3.89 10.23
C VAL A 523 16.03 2.71 9.84
N GLU A 524 15.24 2.88 8.78
CA GLU A 524 14.36 1.86 8.22
C GLU A 524 14.87 1.45 6.84
N GLU A 525 15.15 0.17 6.66
CA GLU A 525 15.55 -0.43 5.38
C GLU A 525 14.41 -1.32 4.89
N ILE A 526 14.05 -1.21 3.61
CA ILE A 526 12.81 -1.79 3.07
C ILE A 526 13.09 -2.42 1.71
N ILE A 527 12.53 -3.60 1.46
CA ILE A 527 12.43 -4.18 0.12
C ILE A 527 10.97 -4.11 -0.30
N THR A 528 10.68 -3.34 -1.35
CA THR A 528 9.33 -3.15 -1.86
C THR A 528 8.95 -4.24 -2.87
N GLU A 529 7.66 -4.44 -3.09
CA GLU A 529 7.16 -5.38 -4.09
C GLU A 529 7.53 -4.92 -5.52
N GLY A 530 7.91 -5.88 -6.36
CA GLY A 530 8.36 -5.69 -7.74
C GLY A 530 9.83 -5.30 -7.85
N THR A 531 10.57 -5.20 -6.74
CA THR A 531 12.01 -4.95 -6.77
C THR A 531 12.76 -6.17 -7.30
N LEU A 532 13.71 -5.94 -8.19
CA LEU A 532 14.57 -6.99 -8.70
C LEU A 532 15.62 -7.34 -7.64
N LEU A 533 15.57 -8.57 -7.14
CA LEU A 533 16.48 -9.09 -6.13
C LEU A 533 17.43 -10.13 -6.71
N TYR A 534 18.65 -10.06 -6.22
CA TYR A 534 19.67 -11.09 -6.28
C TYR A 534 19.62 -11.93 -5.02
N VAL A 535 19.53 -13.25 -5.16
CA VAL A 535 19.45 -14.18 -4.02
C VAL A 535 20.45 -15.30 -4.21
N LEU A 536 21.41 -15.38 -3.30
CA LEU A 536 22.35 -16.49 -3.18
C LEU A 536 22.04 -17.23 -1.90
N GLY A 537 21.55 -18.46 -1.99
CA GLY A 537 21.11 -19.23 -0.83
C GLY A 537 21.07 -20.74 -1.08
N PHE A 538 20.46 -21.46 -0.13
CA PHE A 538 20.33 -22.92 -0.21
C PHE A 538 18.90 -23.31 -0.52
N ALA A 539 18.69 -23.91 -1.70
CA ALA A 539 17.43 -24.51 -2.10
C ALA A 539 17.25 -25.85 -1.39
N ALA A 540 16.16 -25.94 -0.63
CA ALA A 540 15.72 -27.14 0.05
C ALA A 540 14.23 -27.38 -0.19
N VAL A 541 13.77 -28.61 0.03
CA VAL A 541 12.34 -28.92 0.01
C VAL A 541 11.67 -28.25 1.21
N LYS A 542 10.61 -27.49 0.95
CA LYS A 542 9.77 -26.84 1.94
C LYS A 542 9.23 -27.90 2.91
N LYS A 543 9.69 -27.85 4.16
CA LYS A 543 9.13 -28.66 5.26
C LYS A 543 7.78 -28.07 5.64
N GLU A 544 6.74 -28.44 4.91
CA GLU A 544 5.39 -28.08 5.31
C GLU A 544 5.07 -28.79 6.63
N GLN A 545 4.51 -28.05 7.57
CA GLN A 545 4.04 -28.58 8.86
C GLN A 545 2.82 -29.43 8.56
N ARG A 546 3.05 -30.66 8.10
CA ARG A 546 1.99 -31.61 7.78
C ARG A 546 1.14 -31.78 9.02
N GLU A 547 -0.13 -31.43 8.93
CA GLU A 547 -1.09 -31.96 9.89
C GLU A 547 -1.02 -33.48 9.78
N SER A 548 -0.74 -34.14 10.91
CA SER A 548 -0.76 -35.59 10.95
C SER A 548 -2.10 -36.08 10.41
N LEU A 549 -2.11 -37.18 9.67
CA LEU A 549 -3.35 -37.82 9.19
C LEU A 549 -4.36 -37.99 10.34
N ARG A 550 -3.86 -38.20 11.56
CA ARG A 550 -4.66 -38.24 12.79
C ARG A 550 -5.43 -36.95 13.05
N ASN A 551 -4.81 -35.78 12.91
CA ASN A 551 -5.47 -34.49 13.14
C ASN A 551 -6.51 -34.19 12.07
N ARG A 552 -6.22 -34.52 10.80
CA ARG A 552 -7.18 -34.37 9.69
C ARG A 552 -8.39 -35.29 9.85
N LYS A 553 -8.18 -36.55 10.26
CA LYS A 553 -9.27 -37.46 10.63
C LYS A 553 -10.14 -36.87 11.74
N VAL A 554 -9.52 -36.33 12.80
CA VAL A 554 -10.26 -35.69 13.90
C VAL A 554 -11.06 -34.48 13.42
N GLU A 555 -10.53 -33.67 12.52
CA GLU A 555 -11.26 -32.53 11.96
C GLU A 555 -12.39 -32.95 11.02
N ALA A 556 -12.18 -33.94 10.15
CA ALA A 556 -13.21 -34.52 9.31
C ALA A 556 -14.37 -35.08 10.15
N LEU A 557 -14.05 -35.81 11.23
CA LEU A 557 -15.05 -36.29 12.19
C LEU A 557 -15.77 -35.13 12.90
N ARG A 558 -15.08 -34.03 13.24
CA ARG A 558 -15.72 -32.85 13.82
C ARG A 558 -16.66 -32.14 12.84
N LYS A 559 -16.30 -32.07 11.55
CA LYS A 559 -17.15 -31.52 10.50
C LYS A 559 -18.38 -32.38 10.31
N LEU A 560 -18.20 -33.69 10.21
CA LEU A 560 -19.29 -34.66 10.12
C LEU A 560 -20.25 -34.55 11.31
N LYS A 561 -19.74 -34.41 12.54
CA LYS A 561 -20.58 -34.20 13.73
C LYS A 561 -21.39 -32.89 13.76
N ARG A 562 -20.97 -31.86 13.02
CA ARG A 562 -21.67 -30.56 12.98
C ARG A 562 -22.75 -30.51 11.91
N ASP A 563 -22.65 -31.37 10.90
CA ASP A 563 -23.56 -31.41 9.77
C ASP A 563 -24.60 -32.51 9.99
N ARG A 564 -25.79 -32.12 10.48
CA ARG A 564 -26.91 -33.03 10.71
C ARG A 564 -27.29 -33.78 9.42
N ALA A 565 -27.37 -33.08 8.29
CA ALA A 565 -27.74 -33.68 7.01
C ALA A 565 -26.71 -34.68 6.48
N ALA A 566 -25.43 -34.51 6.84
CA ALA A 566 -24.39 -35.49 6.51
C ALA A 566 -24.43 -36.73 7.42
N LEU A 567 -24.84 -36.57 8.68
CA LEU A 567 -25.04 -37.66 9.64
C LEU A 567 -26.25 -38.52 9.29
N ASP A 568 -27.34 -37.88 8.85
CA ASP A 568 -28.59 -38.55 8.48
C ASP A 568 -28.42 -39.49 7.26
N LYS A 569 -27.32 -39.37 6.49
CA LYS A 569 -26.97 -40.32 5.41
C LYS A 569 -26.50 -41.68 5.93
N PHE A 570 -26.10 -41.75 7.20
CA PHE A 570 -25.63 -42.96 7.85
C PHE A 570 -26.68 -43.59 8.77
N ASP A 571 -27.85 -42.95 8.90
CA ASP A 571 -29.03 -43.45 9.61
C ASP A 571 -29.78 -44.41 8.67
N ALA A 572 -29.56 -45.71 8.83
CA ALA A 572 -30.06 -46.76 7.94
C ALA A 572 -31.43 -47.28 8.37
N ASP A 573 -31.76 -47.19 9.65
CA ASP A 573 -33.06 -47.61 10.20
C ASP A 573 -34.08 -46.47 10.29
N GLY A 574 -33.66 -45.22 10.09
CA GLY A 574 -34.52 -44.04 9.99
C GLY A 574 -35.11 -43.61 11.33
N ASP A 575 -34.50 -44.02 12.44
CA ASP A 575 -35.00 -43.76 13.79
C ASP A 575 -34.59 -42.36 14.33
N GLY A 576 -33.74 -41.64 13.58
CA GLY A 576 -33.27 -40.29 13.89
C GLY A 576 -32.09 -40.25 14.87
N GLN A 577 -31.59 -41.40 15.34
CA GLN A 577 -30.44 -41.58 16.23
C GLN A 577 -29.37 -42.44 15.55
N ILE A 578 -28.09 -42.11 15.76
CA ILE A 578 -27.00 -42.89 15.14
C ILE A 578 -26.56 -43.99 16.10
N SER A 579 -26.75 -45.24 15.66
CA SER A 579 -26.29 -46.42 16.39
C SER A 579 -24.75 -46.58 16.35
N PRO A 580 -24.16 -47.42 17.22
CA PRO A 580 -22.71 -47.65 17.23
C PRO A 580 -22.12 -48.14 15.90
N ASP A 581 -22.87 -48.96 15.17
CA ASP A 581 -22.44 -49.57 13.91
C ASP A 581 -22.51 -48.57 12.74
N GLU A 582 -23.57 -47.75 12.70
CA GLU A 582 -23.70 -46.63 11.77
C GLU A 582 -22.63 -45.56 12.02
N TRP A 583 -22.27 -45.36 13.30
CA TRP A 583 -21.15 -44.50 13.67
C TRP A 583 -19.79 -45.05 13.22
N GLU A 584 -19.64 -46.37 13.06
CA GLU A 584 -18.45 -46.98 12.47
C GLU A 584 -18.37 -46.76 10.97
N ALA A 585 -19.48 -46.90 10.26
CA ALA A 585 -19.58 -46.57 8.84
C ALA A 585 -19.25 -45.08 8.59
N ALA A 586 -19.77 -44.18 9.42
CA ALA A 586 -19.48 -42.75 9.40
C ALA A 586 -17.97 -42.46 9.65
N ARG A 587 -17.34 -43.17 10.61
CA ARG A 587 -15.90 -43.06 10.87
C ARG A 587 -15.05 -43.54 9.70
N ALA A 588 -15.40 -44.67 9.10
CA ALA A 588 -14.69 -45.23 7.96
C ALA A 588 -14.75 -44.29 6.74
N SER A 589 -15.93 -43.72 6.46
CA SER A 589 -16.11 -42.73 5.40
C SER A 589 -15.28 -41.46 5.64
N ALA A 590 -15.29 -40.92 6.85
CA ALA A 590 -14.48 -39.74 7.20
C ALA A 590 -12.97 -40.01 7.10
N GLU A 591 -12.53 -41.23 7.41
CA GLU A 591 -11.15 -41.65 7.21
C GLU A 591 -10.78 -41.73 5.73
N GLN A 592 -11.61 -42.37 4.91
CA GLN A 592 -11.39 -42.46 3.46
C GLN A 592 -11.38 -41.08 2.81
N GLU A 593 -12.28 -40.18 3.24
CA GLU A 593 -12.31 -38.82 2.73
C GLU A 593 -11.06 -38.03 3.13
N ALA A 594 -10.58 -38.17 4.37
CA ALA A 594 -9.32 -37.56 4.80
C ALA A 594 -8.11 -38.10 4.01
N ILE A 595 -8.10 -39.39 3.66
CA ILE A 595 -7.07 -40.01 2.82
C ILE A 595 -7.18 -39.48 1.39
N HIS A 596 -8.38 -39.46 0.80
CA HIS A 596 -8.62 -39.00 -0.57
C HIS A 596 -8.23 -37.53 -0.75
N GLN A 597 -8.64 -36.66 0.17
CA GLN A 597 -8.23 -35.25 0.19
C GLN A 597 -6.70 -35.13 0.30
N SER A 598 -6.03 -35.97 1.10
CA SER A 598 -4.57 -35.97 1.20
C SER A 598 -3.85 -36.41 -0.08
N LEU A 599 -4.48 -37.28 -0.88
CA LEU A 599 -3.95 -37.75 -2.16
C LEU A 599 -4.18 -36.73 -3.27
N GLN A 600 -5.36 -36.09 -3.32
CA GLN A 600 -5.66 -34.99 -4.25
C GLN A 600 -4.75 -33.78 -4.00
N ASP A 601 -4.57 -33.39 -2.73
CA ASP A 601 -3.58 -32.39 -2.30
C ASP A 601 -2.18 -32.66 -2.87
N ARG A 602 -1.81 -33.95 -2.95
CA ARG A 602 -0.51 -34.41 -3.43
C ARG A 602 -0.39 -34.36 -4.96
N GLN A 603 -1.49 -34.54 -5.67
CA GLN A 603 -1.55 -34.50 -7.13
C GLN A 603 -1.54 -33.06 -7.67
N GLU A 604 -2.27 -32.13 -7.04
CA GLU A 604 -2.31 -30.72 -7.43
C GLU A 604 -0.94 -30.02 -7.24
N ARG A 605 -0.17 -30.42 -6.22
CA ARG A 605 1.14 -29.82 -5.88
C ARG A 605 2.33 -30.29 -6.73
N ARG A 606 2.11 -30.92 -7.89
CA ARG A 606 3.19 -31.51 -8.73
C ARG A 606 4.13 -30.51 -9.41
N ARG A 607 3.90 -29.18 -9.31
CA ARG A 607 4.88 -28.18 -9.77
C ARG A 607 6.04 -28.13 -8.77
N GLN A 608 7.19 -28.70 -9.15
CA GLN A 608 8.38 -28.80 -8.29
C GLN A 608 8.80 -27.45 -7.68
N GLU A 609 8.62 -26.35 -8.40
CA GLU A 609 8.98 -24.98 -7.98
C GLU A 609 8.25 -24.49 -6.72
N GLU A 610 6.99 -24.90 -6.54
CA GLU A 610 6.17 -24.52 -5.37
C GLU A 610 6.59 -25.27 -4.08
N GLN A 611 7.37 -26.33 -4.23
CA GLN A 611 7.89 -27.14 -3.12
C GLN A 611 9.28 -26.71 -2.66
N ILE A 612 9.93 -25.76 -3.34
CA ILE A 612 11.29 -25.33 -3.02
C ILE A 612 11.24 -24.07 -2.16
N ILE A 613 11.97 -24.10 -1.04
CA ILE A 613 12.27 -22.92 -0.23
C ILE A 613 13.77 -22.65 -0.25
N ILE A 614 14.14 -21.40 -0.53
CA ILE A 614 15.51 -20.94 -0.46
C ILE A 614 15.71 -20.25 0.88
N GLY A 615 16.59 -20.81 1.69
CA GLY A 615 16.87 -20.29 3.03
C GLY A 615 18.34 -20.39 3.37
N LYS A 616 18.64 -20.24 4.66
CA LYS A 616 20.01 -20.30 5.17
C LYS A 616 20.61 -21.71 5.01
N PRO A 617 21.79 -21.85 4.39
CA PRO A 617 22.52 -23.12 4.33
C PRO A 617 22.95 -23.58 5.73
N GLY A 618 23.03 -24.90 5.93
CA GLY A 618 23.76 -25.47 7.07
C GLY A 618 25.26 -25.13 7.00
N GLY A 619 25.86 -24.75 8.13
CA GLY A 619 27.28 -24.39 8.25
C GLY A 619 27.59 -22.90 8.01
N ASN A 620 28.85 -22.59 7.67
CA ASN A 620 29.36 -21.22 7.50
C ASN A 620 29.30 -20.70 6.06
N ARG A 621 28.28 -21.09 5.29
CA ARG A 621 28.11 -20.66 3.89
C ARG A 621 27.35 -19.33 3.82
N PRO A 622 27.66 -18.46 2.84
CA PRO A 622 26.99 -17.17 2.73
C PRO A 622 25.54 -17.33 2.28
N PHE A 623 24.64 -16.58 2.90
CA PHE A 623 23.26 -16.40 2.46
C PHE A 623 23.01 -14.91 2.28
N ILE A 624 22.78 -14.47 1.04
CA ILE A 624 22.77 -13.06 0.66
C ILE A 624 21.52 -12.76 -0.16
N ILE A 625 20.82 -11.70 0.21
CA ILE A 625 19.72 -11.13 -0.55
C ILE A 625 20.08 -9.67 -0.79
N ALA A 626 20.17 -9.25 -2.05
CA ALA A 626 20.61 -7.89 -2.39
C ALA A 626 19.77 -7.30 -3.52
N GLU A 627 19.45 -6.01 -3.40
CA GLU A 627 18.80 -5.24 -4.45
C GLU A 627 19.85 -4.73 -5.46
N THR A 628 20.48 -5.66 -6.18
CA THR A 628 21.55 -5.37 -7.15
C THR A 628 21.48 -6.27 -8.37
N LEU A 629 21.86 -5.74 -9.54
CA LEU A 629 21.90 -6.49 -10.80
C LEU A 629 23.11 -7.47 -10.89
N SER A 630 24.21 -7.18 -10.18
CA SER A 630 25.49 -7.88 -10.32
C SER A 630 26.11 -8.34 -9.01
N GLU A 631 26.81 -9.48 -9.09
CA GLU A 631 27.62 -10.11 -8.03
C GLU A 631 28.88 -9.31 -7.66
N THR A 632 29.37 -8.47 -8.58
CA THR A 632 30.73 -7.89 -8.56
C THR A 632 31.04 -7.06 -7.31
N HIS A 633 30.05 -6.43 -6.70
CA HIS A 633 30.25 -5.66 -5.47
C HIS A 633 30.37 -6.52 -4.21
N LEU A 634 29.94 -7.79 -4.24
CA LEU A 634 30.05 -8.73 -3.12
C LEU A 634 31.44 -9.40 -3.09
N THR A 635 31.93 -9.87 -4.24
CA THR A 635 33.23 -10.56 -4.35
C THR A 635 34.43 -9.64 -4.12
N ASN A 636 34.35 -8.39 -4.60
CA ASN A 636 35.42 -7.39 -4.40
C ASN A 636 35.74 -7.08 -2.94
N ARG A 637 34.76 -7.22 -2.03
CA ARG A 637 35.01 -7.02 -0.60
C ARG A 637 35.92 -8.12 -0.04
N PHE A 638 35.78 -9.37 -0.49
CA PHE A 638 36.67 -10.45 -0.05
C PHE A 638 38.09 -10.22 -0.52
N VAL A 639 38.29 -9.70 -1.73
CA VAL A 639 39.62 -9.34 -2.26
C VAL A 639 40.35 -8.35 -1.35
N ARG A 640 39.63 -7.35 -0.80
CA ARG A 640 40.20 -6.37 0.15
C ARG A 640 40.67 -6.99 1.47
N TYR A 641 40.15 -8.14 1.87
CA TYR A 641 40.63 -8.88 3.04
C TYR A 641 41.74 -9.87 2.68
N ILE A 642 41.60 -10.52 1.52
CA ILE A 642 42.55 -11.52 1.01
C ILE A 642 43.93 -10.90 0.80
N ILE A 643 44.04 -9.77 0.07
CA ILE A 643 45.32 -9.14 -0.26
C ILE A 643 46.15 -8.80 0.99
N PRO A 644 45.66 -8.03 1.98
CA PRO A 644 46.47 -7.70 3.15
C PRO A 644 46.79 -8.91 4.03
N LEU A 645 45.92 -9.91 4.10
CA LEU A 645 46.20 -11.16 4.82
C LEU A 645 47.38 -11.91 4.18
N PHE A 646 47.40 -12.04 2.86
CA PHE A 646 48.50 -12.70 2.15
C PHE A 646 49.79 -11.86 2.17
N CYS A 647 49.70 -10.54 1.97
CA CYS A 647 50.87 -9.65 2.07
C CYS A 647 51.46 -9.65 3.48
N GLY A 648 50.61 -9.56 4.52
CA GLY A 648 51.05 -9.63 5.90
C GLY A 648 51.64 -10.99 6.26
N ALA A 649 51.04 -12.08 5.77
CA ALA A 649 51.60 -13.42 5.94
C ALA A 649 52.99 -13.55 5.30
N ALA A 650 53.18 -13.04 4.08
CA ALA A 650 54.47 -13.04 3.38
C ALA A 650 55.55 -12.23 4.13
N LEU A 651 55.19 -11.05 4.66
CA LEU A 651 56.08 -10.23 5.49
C LEU A 651 56.45 -10.95 6.80
N CYS A 652 55.48 -11.54 7.50
CA CYS A 652 55.73 -12.31 8.71
C CYS A 652 56.59 -13.55 8.46
N THR A 653 56.43 -14.23 7.32
CA THR A 653 57.32 -15.34 6.95
C THR A 653 58.74 -14.87 6.66
N GLY A 654 58.90 -13.76 5.93
CA GLY A 654 60.23 -13.20 5.66
C GLY A 654 60.94 -12.80 6.95
N TRP A 655 60.19 -12.20 7.89
CA TRP A 655 60.72 -11.84 9.21
C TRP A 655 61.06 -13.05 10.07
N ALA A 656 60.23 -14.09 10.07
CA ALA A 656 60.52 -15.34 10.77
C ALA A 656 61.81 -16.00 10.22
N ILE A 657 61.99 -16.01 8.90
CA ILE A 657 63.19 -16.55 8.26
C ILE A 657 64.43 -15.73 8.62
N SER A 658 64.35 -14.39 8.62
CA SER A 658 65.49 -13.55 8.98
C SER A 658 65.93 -13.76 10.43
N LEU A 659 64.98 -13.90 11.36
CA LEU A 659 65.26 -14.18 12.77
C LEU A 659 65.88 -15.57 12.95
N LEU A 660 65.36 -16.57 12.23
CA LEU A 660 65.91 -17.92 12.27
C LEU A 660 67.35 -17.97 11.71
N ILE A 661 67.65 -17.23 10.65
CA ILE A 661 69.01 -17.11 10.12
C ILE A 661 69.93 -16.44 11.14
N GLN A 662 69.50 -15.32 11.74
CA GLN A 662 70.26 -14.61 12.78
C GLN A 662 70.51 -15.46 14.04
N TRP A 663 69.63 -16.40 14.34
CA TRP A 663 69.80 -17.32 15.45
C TRP A 663 70.78 -18.46 15.14
N LEU A 664 70.87 -18.87 13.87
CA LEU A 664 71.78 -19.93 13.41
C LEU A 664 73.22 -19.44 13.15
N THR A 665 73.40 -18.15 12.84
CA THR A 665 74.70 -17.48 12.64
C THR A 665 75.23 -16.92 13.94
#